data_AF-A0AAW2B2A1-F1
#
_entry.id   AF-A0AAW2B2A1-F1
#
_cell.length_a   1.000
_cell.length_b   1.000
_cell.length_c   1.000
_cell.angle_alpha   90.00
_cell.angle_beta   90.00
_cell.angle_gamma   90.00
#
_symmetry.space_group_name_H-M   'P 1'
#
loop_
_entity.id
_entity.type
_entity.pdbx_description
1 polymer ?
#
loop_
_entity_poly.entity_id
_entity_poly.type
_entity_poly.pdbx_seq_one_letter_code
_entity_poly.pdbx_strand_id
1 'polypeptide(L)'
;MIREYKPSVTDKYKFVSEYEVPSNERVELATLYTEPVIIQRSKEQAEKYCHEYVRSAHASGTTTSCQLLSNDKNHSIRIDQLFSPDSDGNTPKTVILSGDSGSGKSLILKKIKLDWASGELYSENFNAVFLLKFNKLKCISEEMSLIDLLSWSSSLTSDQISQSLQLTPEKVLFLIDGMDEFSFNPHFQKSSPTDPYQKAPTMDILNCLLRDFLLLESSVIVTTRYTTAADLSNLFKRPQRFTEIVGFSERGVQEYFHKIFQDEQLFRKTYESVKINESLLTTCSVPLLCWMVGFCLKKHFTDDDHVIAELKTTTSIYVHFVSALLEHHDQSQSVLTMLRSLGQLAERGVKKQQVLFDEKSVAETGLDPDNALFLYKDDLKGKEKHQPFFKFIHFSFQEFFTALYYILLEEEDSWWKISELFNLMDSEAIIYRSSPIFRGRLSNPTHSVMMFLCGLFNEKVSSSLFEKIKWTVPHNIKLKKRELKKRLIKRIPAMTQKYGFELFALHCLYELQDERFVWKVLETHSFMDLSNISLRSTDCWVLLYCLQCCPHIRELNLMYCDLTADKLKILQPALCMCETLRFSVEHLSEVGDLIQILGESKILRELKVQEDENSAESHRWSLDLSVTHGDVLLSLSSSEKNPSFPAVLNISLTYSHSEISNTDWTLFLQTLSKAGKLAEDSSALEDHVSLLLSSFQSVGLKKLDLKVFSLNESWASGIISLVQTCTSLQHLSVSVTGFLLKEGLELLQKSLMDPHCTVTIEGRKCCKPTDQCTEEDWSQSCNKKVEIHFKPKVLEELEELNISDSELSGLDLHCQSCVHIVDSDQWVQVEPSVCTDGGGSKFRISTQAGRFECSRTRMRWVCSGDVTLQYRTVDGRFLSAELKRLQCERIGPVIDVSVISGKLEEAHLPHYACLAESDPSLTDTVKVLIKRDEGIFLQSVELTRYHAKILQPSFSLITLIIDWFTQWEEHCDLLIYMHCKDPLILHIYFFPMNDTCSKEYVEQNEKSNHRISHPRPNGPFQMKTPHILEVPGASVLPVEGISFTTDADPNFFEIMQPQYGDVPMNLVRVKDKEPVWNSTIWKAKLDKLIQRQVQNELQLNSEINKAQYYEEHRSALIQRVKNVKSIADKIINEELYSEITHTNLSSQDNMSYTVHSSGVTAKVKLI
;
A
#
# COMPACT_ATOMS: atom_id res chain seq x y z
N MET A 1 57.35 18.22 -21.70
CA MET A 1 56.27 17.33 -21.24
C MET A 1 54.90 17.80 -21.75
N ILE A 2 54.36 18.93 -21.25
CA ILE A 2 52.99 19.40 -21.58
C ILE A 2 52.79 19.73 -23.08
N ARG A 3 53.82 20.27 -23.76
CA ARG A 3 53.75 20.70 -25.18
C ARG A 3 53.45 19.60 -26.20
N GLU A 4 53.85 18.35 -25.95
CA GLU A 4 53.60 17.22 -26.87
C GLU A 4 52.47 16.30 -26.38
N TYR A 5 52.27 16.23 -25.06
CA TYR A 5 51.28 15.35 -24.47
C TYR A 5 49.84 15.81 -24.71
N LYS A 6 49.56 17.11 -24.47
CA LYS A 6 48.21 17.66 -24.66
C LYS A 6 47.71 17.48 -26.10
N PRO A 7 48.47 17.85 -27.16
CA PRO A 7 48.05 17.60 -28.54
C PRO A 7 47.77 16.12 -28.85
N SER A 8 48.64 15.21 -28.38
CA SER A 8 48.45 13.77 -28.59
C SER A 8 47.18 13.23 -27.90
N VAL A 9 46.82 13.78 -26.73
CA VAL A 9 45.56 13.47 -26.06
C VAL A 9 44.39 14.03 -26.85
N THR A 10 44.45 15.28 -27.30
CA THR A 10 43.40 15.89 -28.13
C THR A 10 43.12 15.05 -29.36
N ASP A 11 44.14 14.65 -30.13
CA ASP A 11 43.96 13.82 -31.32
C ASP A 11 43.34 12.45 -31.02
N LYS A 12 43.74 11.82 -29.90
CA LYS A 12 43.27 10.48 -29.53
C LYS A 12 41.82 10.46 -29.02
N TYR A 13 41.39 11.49 -28.29
CA TYR A 13 40.08 11.53 -27.63
C TYR A 13 39.07 12.43 -28.33
N LYS A 14 39.45 13.10 -29.44
CA LYS A 14 38.56 13.92 -30.26
C LYS A 14 37.40 13.12 -30.85
N PHE A 15 37.59 11.84 -31.16
CA PHE A 15 36.58 10.97 -31.77
C PHE A 15 36.15 9.84 -30.83
N VAL A 16 34.89 9.42 -30.93
CA VAL A 16 34.34 8.32 -30.13
C VAL A 16 34.21 7.06 -30.97
N SER A 17 35.08 6.10 -30.71
CA SER A 17 35.13 4.87 -31.48
C SER A 17 34.08 3.83 -31.08
N GLU A 18 33.46 3.96 -29.90
CA GLU A 18 32.41 3.05 -29.41
C GLU A 18 31.05 3.23 -30.10
N TYR A 19 30.84 4.34 -30.82
CA TYR A 19 29.60 4.63 -31.58
C TYR A 19 29.79 4.55 -33.10
N GLU A 20 30.94 4.03 -33.56
CA GLU A 20 31.21 3.76 -34.98
C GLU A 20 30.46 2.49 -35.41
N VAL A 21 29.20 2.61 -35.82
CA VAL A 21 28.40 1.50 -36.38
C VAL A 21 27.77 1.93 -37.71
N PRO A 22 27.60 1.04 -38.69
CA PRO A 22 28.61 0.53 -39.62
C PRO A 22 28.95 1.50 -40.78
N SER A 23 28.72 2.82 -40.63
CA SER A 23 28.97 3.80 -41.71
C SER A 23 30.45 4.20 -41.88
N ASN A 24 31.37 3.72 -41.04
CA ASN A 24 32.78 4.17 -40.99
C ASN A 24 32.95 5.70 -40.79
N GLU A 25 31.90 6.42 -40.41
CA GLU A 25 31.98 7.85 -40.11
C GLU A 25 32.48 8.05 -38.67
N ARG A 26 33.65 8.69 -38.54
CA ARG A 26 34.18 9.09 -37.24
C ARG A 26 33.31 10.19 -36.66
N VAL A 27 32.67 9.93 -35.51
CA VAL A 27 31.86 10.93 -34.83
C VAL A 27 32.70 11.67 -33.80
N GLU A 28 32.73 13.00 -33.88
CA GLU A 28 33.42 13.84 -32.91
C GLU A 28 32.76 13.74 -31.53
N LEU A 29 33.56 13.66 -30.47
CA LEU A 29 33.04 13.63 -29.09
C LEU A 29 32.22 14.89 -28.79
N ALA A 30 32.62 16.05 -29.33
CA ALA A 30 31.91 17.31 -29.15
C ALA A 30 30.50 17.29 -29.76
N THR A 31 30.27 16.54 -30.84
CA THR A 31 28.94 16.44 -31.47
C THR A 31 28.02 15.45 -30.76
N LEU A 32 28.56 14.51 -29.97
CA LEU A 32 27.78 13.55 -29.19
C LEU A 32 27.62 13.94 -27.71
N TYR A 33 28.60 14.63 -27.14
CA TYR A 33 28.61 14.91 -25.72
C TYR A 33 27.51 15.92 -25.35
N THR A 34 26.63 15.52 -24.46
CA THR A 34 25.68 16.39 -23.77
C THR A 34 25.92 16.21 -22.28
N GLU A 35 25.93 17.31 -21.53
CA GLU A 35 26.26 17.29 -20.11
C GLU A 35 25.14 16.55 -19.36
N PRO A 36 25.44 15.43 -18.68
CA PRO A 36 24.46 14.77 -17.84
C PRO A 36 24.32 15.54 -16.53
N VAL A 37 23.20 15.33 -15.85
CA VAL A 37 23.01 15.83 -14.49
C VAL A 37 23.93 15.04 -13.55
N ILE A 38 24.74 15.78 -12.80
CA ILE A 38 25.61 15.25 -11.75
C ILE A 38 25.14 15.81 -10.41
N ILE A 39 24.92 14.93 -9.44
CA ILE A 39 24.44 15.27 -8.10
C ILE A 39 25.53 14.93 -7.09
N GLN A 40 25.79 15.84 -6.15
CA GLN A 40 26.66 15.58 -5.01
C GLN A 40 25.86 14.95 -3.86
N ARG A 41 26.40 13.88 -3.26
CA ARG A 41 25.84 13.27 -2.05
C ARG A 41 26.83 13.35 -0.89
N SER A 42 26.32 13.44 0.34
CA SER A 42 27.13 13.24 1.55
C SER A 42 27.55 11.77 1.68
N LYS A 43 28.53 11.49 2.55
CA LYS A 43 28.99 10.12 2.80
C LYS A 43 27.89 9.25 3.41
N GLU A 44 27.16 9.76 4.42
CA GLU A 44 26.05 8.99 5.01
C GLU A 44 24.94 8.75 3.98
N GLN A 45 24.61 9.74 3.15
CA GLN A 45 23.63 9.57 2.07
C GLN A 45 24.10 8.54 1.04
N ALA A 46 25.37 8.54 0.64
CA ALA A 46 25.90 7.56 -0.31
C ALA A 46 25.93 6.13 0.27
N GLU A 47 26.23 5.98 1.56
CA GLU A 47 26.22 4.68 2.25
C GLU A 47 24.79 4.18 2.47
N LYS A 48 23.87 5.02 2.96
CA LYS A 48 22.44 4.71 3.09
C LYS A 48 21.83 4.35 1.73
N TYR A 49 22.10 5.18 0.73
CA TYR A 49 21.67 4.94 -0.64
C TYR A 49 22.25 3.65 -1.21
N CYS A 50 23.52 3.30 -0.95
CA CYS A 50 24.05 2.01 -1.38
C CYS A 50 23.37 0.84 -0.65
N HIS A 51 23.03 1.00 0.64
CA HIS A 51 22.32 -0.03 1.40
C HIS A 51 20.88 -0.25 0.89
N GLU A 52 20.18 0.83 0.54
CA GLU A 52 18.82 0.80 -0.06
C GLU A 52 18.87 0.37 -1.53
N TYR A 53 19.86 0.83 -2.29
CA TYR A 53 20.13 0.43 -3.66
C TYR A 53 20.50 -1.06 -3.73
N VAL A 54 21.29 -1.61 -2.84
CA VAL A 54 21.55 -3.07 -2.83
C VAL A 54 20.28 -3.85 -2.52
N ARG A 55 19.35 -3.30 -1.73
CA ARG A 55 18.02 -3.89 -1.56
C ARG A 55 17.20 -3.80 -2.85
N SER A 56 17.26 -2.68 -3.60
CA SER A 56 16.49 -2.49 -4.85
C SER A 56 17.13 -3.10 -6.11
N ALA A 57 18.46 -3.25 -6.17
CA ALA A 57 19.25 -3.69 -7.33
C ALA A 57 19.21 -5.19 -7.59
N HIS A 58 18.50 -5.93 -6.74
CA HIS A 58 18.02 -7.26 -7.07
C HIS A 58 16.82 -7.20 -8.03
N ALA A 59 16.32 -5.99 -8.35
CA ALA A 59 15.63 -5.63 -9.58
C ALA A 59 16.60 -5.43 -10.74
N SER A 60 16.54 -6.35 -11.70
CA SER A 60 17.37 -6.45 -12.89
C SER A 60 17.85 -5.18 -13.60
N GLY A 61 19.13 -5.25 -13.98
CA GLY A 61 19.63 -5.01 -15.33
C GLY A 61 19.25 -3.71 -16.01
N THR A 62 20.20 -2.77 -16.03
CA THR A 62 20.05 -1.42 -16.59
C THR A 62 19.04 -0.56 -15.84
N THR A 63 19.54 0.64 -15.49
CA THR A 63 18.86 1.77 -14.83
C THR A 63 18.47 1.53 -13.37
N THR A 64 18.64 2.55 -12.50
CA THR A 64 19.10 2.55 -11.08
C THR A 64 19.40 3.95 -10.46
N SER A 65 19.14 5.10 -11.07
CA SER A 65 18.53 6.32 -10.45
C SER A 65 18.95 7.60 -11.15
N CYS A 66 17.93 8.28 -11.67
CA CYS A 66 17.97 9.70 -11.85
C CYS A 66 17.10 10.30 -10.76
N GLN A 67 17.68 10.80 -9.67
CA GLN A 67 17.05 11.89 -8.94
C GLN A 67 16.94 13.04 -9.94
N LEU A 68 15.74 13.30 -10.43
CA LEU A 68 15.44 14.60 -10.99
C LEU A 68 14.02 14.97 -10.61
N LEU A 69 13.96 16.19 -10.06
CA LEU A 69 12.83 17.10 -9.94
C LEU A 69 12.05 16.86 -8.65
N SER A 70 12.44 17.46 -7.52
CA SER A 70 12.08 18.86 -7.27
C SER A 70 13.04 19.71 -6.40
N ASN A 71 13.95 19.14 -5.60
CA ASN A 71 14.83 19.94 -4.71
C ASN A 71 16.32 20.08 -5.11
N ASP A 72 16.80 19.31 -6.09
CA ASP A 72 18.24 19.22 -6.38
C ASP A 72 18.87 20.38 -7.18
N LYS A 73 18.17 21.51 -7.34
CA LYS A 73 18.87 22.73 -7.79
C LYS A 73 19.98 23.15 -6.82
N ASN A 74 19.91 22.70 -5.56
CA ASN A 74 20.89 23.06 -4.54
C ASN A 74 22.10 22.09 -4.42
N HIS A 75 22.05 20.88 -5.02
CA HIS A 75 23.16 19.90 -4.97
C HIS A 75 23.64 19.40 -6.35
N SER A 76 23.02 19.86 -7.44
CA SER A 76 23.60 19.67 -8.77
C SER A 76 24.94 20.39 -8.86
N ILE A 77 25.96 19.67 -9.31
CA ILE A 77 27.29 20.21 -9.53
C ILE A 77 27.72 20.00 -10.96
N ARG A 78 28.52 20.92 -11.48
CA ARG A 78 29.14 20.79 -12.79
C ARG A 78 30.44 20.00 -12.72
N ILE A 79 30.92 19.57 -13.88
CA ILE A 79 32.19 18.84 -13.99
C ILE A 79 33.38 19.65 -13.45
N ASP A 80 33.39 20.98 -13.58
CA ASP A 80 34.44 21.85 -13.05
C ASP A 80 34.40 22.03 -11.52
N GLN A 81 33.30 21.63 -10.89
CA GLN A 81 33.08 21.74 -9.45
C GLN A 81 33.41 20.46 -8.67
N LEU A 82 33.79 19.36 -9.34
CA LEU A 82 34.08 18.07 -8.69
C LEU A 82 35.20 18.17 -7.63
N PHE A 83 36.13 19.10 -7.78
CA PHE A 83 37.20 19.38 -6.81
C PHE A 83 37.00 20.68 -6.02
N SER A 84 35.80 21.28 -6.06
CA SER A 84 35.51 22.45 -5.22
C SER A 84 35.56 22.04 -3.73
N PRO A 85 35.94 22.96 -2.82
CA PRO A 85 35.87 22.70 -1.39
C PRO A 85 34.43 22.40 -0.95
N ASP A 86 34.27 21.59 0.09
CA ASP A 86 32.98 21.38 0.76
C ASP A 86 32.62 22.54 1.70
N SER A 87 31.48 22.42 2.39
CA SER A 87 31.00 23.41 3.37
C SER A 87 31.97 23.63 4.53
N ASP A 88 32.82 22.64 4.84
CA ASP A 88 33.84 22.71 5.88
C ASP A 88 35.19 23.27 5.36
N GLY A 89 35.24 23.67 4.08
CA GLY A 89 36.43 24.19 3.41
C GLY A 89 37.43 23.11 2.99
N ASN A 90 37.11 21.82 3.14
CA ASN A 90 37.99 20.73 2.74
C ASN A 90 37.90 20.50 1.24
N THR A 91 39.04 20.46 0.57
CA THR A 91 39.12 20.12 -0.86
C THR A 91 39.23 18.60 -1.00
N PRO A 92 38.29 17.92 -1.69
CA PRO A 92 38.36 16.48 -1.88
C PRO A 92 39.57 16.11 -2.75
N LYS A 93 40.27 15.04 -2.40
CA LYS A 93 41.34 14.46 -3.25
C LYS A 93 40.85 13.28 -4.07
N THR A 94 39.76 12.66 -3.64
CA THR A 94 39.12 11.54 -4.32
C THR A 94 37.69 11.90 -4.66
N VAL A 95 37.30 11.72 -5.92
CA VAL A 95 35.92 11.87 -6.39
C VAL A 95 35.43 10.51 -6.87
N ILE A 96 34.31 10.05 -6.31
CA ILE A 96 33.66 8.81 -6.70
C ILE A 96 32.45 9.18 -7.56
N LEU A 97 32.53 8.91 -8.86
CA LEU A 97 31.44 9.07 -9.83
C LEU A 97 30.70 7.74 -9.98
N SER A 98 29.63 7.56 -9.22
CA SER A 98 28.72 6.44 -9.37
C SER A 98 27.65 6.73 -10.42
N GLY A 99 27.09 5.68 -11.03
CA GLY A 99 26.00 5.82 -11.99
C GLY A 99 25.64 4.49 -12.61
N ASP A 100 24.51 4.45 -13.32
CA ASP A 100 24.04 3.22 -13.95
C ASP A 100 24.86 2.78 -15.16
N SER A 101 24.67 1.53 -15.56
CA SER A 101 25.09 1.05 -16.87
C SER A 101 24.44 1.92 -17.96
N GLY A 102 25.24 2.48 -18.89
CA GLY A 102 24.75 3.36 -19.95
C GLY A 102 24.58 4.85 -19.61
N SER A 103 24.82 5.27 -18.36
CA SER A 103 24.70 6.69 -17.91
C SER A 103 25.78 7.64 -18.45
N GLY A 104 26.81 7.13 -19.14
CA GLY A 104 27.88 7.95 -19.73
C GLY A 104 29.11 8.15 -18.85
N LYS A 105 29.31 7.37 -17.77
CA LYS A 105 30.48 7.45 -16.88
C LYS A 105 31.83 7.46 -17.61
N SER A 106 32.06 6.46 -18.48
CA SER A 106 33.30 6.37 -19.26
C SER A 106 33.44 7.50 -20.29
N LEU A 107 32.31 8.04 -20.78
CA LEU A 107 32.28 9.17 -21.71
C LEU A 107 32.69 10.48 -21.00
N ILE A 108 32.23 10.68 -19.76
CA ILE A 108 32.63 11.83 -18.93
C ILE A 108 34.14 11.81 -18.67
N LEU A 109 34.74 10.67 -18.32
CA LEU A 109 36.20 10.62 -18.12
C LEU A 109 36.98 10.94 -19.39
N LYS A 110 36.49 10.52 -20.56
CA LYS A 110 37.08 10.90 -21.86
C LYS A 110 36.94 12.40 -22.10
N LYS A 111 35.77 12.98 -21.81
CA LYS A 111 35.50 14.42 -21.95
C LYS A 111 36.40 15.25 -21.02
N ILE A 112 36.49 14.90 -19.73
CA ILE A 112 37.40 15.55 -18.76
C ILE A 112 38.84 15.57 -19.29
N LYS A 113 39.31 14.43 -19.81
CA LYS A 113 40.67 14.30 -20.35
C LYS A 113 40.88 15.14 -21.61
N LEU A 114 39.89 15.18 -22.52
CA LEU A 114 39.93 16.00 -23.73
C LEU A 114 39.93 17.50 -23.42
N ASP A 115 39.08 17.93 -22.48
CA ASP A 115 38.92 19.34 -22.12
C ASP A 115 40.14 19.86 -21.37
N TRP A 116 40.74 19.02 -20.52
CA TRP A 116 42.04 19.32 -19.91
C TRP A 116 43.17 19.47 -20.93
N ALA A 117 43.19 18.62 -21.95
CA ALA A 117 44.17 18.70 -23.03
C ALA A 117 43.95 19.95 -23.90
N SER A 118 42.70 20.32 -24.14
CA SER A 118 42.31 21.51 -24.91
C SER A 118 42.46 22.81 -24.12
N GLY A 119 42.63 22.72 -22.79
CA GLY A 119 42.82 23.86 -21.89
C GLY A 119 41.53 24.39 -21.25
N GLU A 120 40.39 23.80 -21.57
CA GLU A 120 39.04 24.23 -21.15
C GLU A 120 38.71 23.85 -19.71
N LEU A 121 39.30 22.76 -19.18
CA LEU A 121 38.95 22.22 -17.85
C LEU A 121 40.20 21.83 -17.04
N TYR A 122 40.27 22.23 -15.78
CA TYR A 122 41.34 21.86 -14.83
C TYR A 122 42.78 22.08 -15.31
N SER A 123 42.99 22.93 -16.31
CA SER A 123 44.29 23.15 -16.94
C SER A 123 45.28 23.87 -16.02
N GLU A 124 44.77 24.63 -15.04
CA GLU A 124 45.56 25.29 -13.99
C GLU A 124 45.79 24.41 -12.75
N ASN A 125 44.86 23.48 -12.50
CA ASN A 125 44.89 22.57 -11.35
C ASN A 125 45.87 21.41 -11.56
N PHE A 126 45.93 20.84 -12.77
CA PHE A 126 46.71 19.63 -13.05
C PHE A 126 47.68 19.77 -14.23
N ASN A 127 48.92 19.36 -14.01
CA ASN A 127 49.99 19.31 -15.00
C ASN A 127 49.92 18.05 -15.89
N ALA A 128 49.37 16.94 -15.36
CA ALA A 128 49.23 15.67 -16.06
C ALA A 128 47.95 14.94 -15.65
N VAL A 129 47.25 14.35 -16.62
CA VAL A 129 46.02 13.56 -16.41
C VAL A 129 46.16 12.19 -17.08
N PHE A 130 46.13 11.12 -16.29
CA PHE A 130 46.23 9.74 -16.77
C PHE A 130 44.87 9.05 -16.71
N LEU A 131 44.53 8.27 -17.75
CA LEU A 131 43.28 7.48 -17.79
C LEU A 131 43.63 5.99 -17.76
N LEU A 132 43.27 5.33 -16.67
CA LEU A 132 43.46 3.90 -16.43
C LEU A 132 42.10 3.21 -16.54
N LYS A 133 41.98 2.23 -17.46
CA LYS A 133 40.73 1.48 -17.65
C LYS A 133 40.85 0.10 -17.04
N PHE A 134 40.01 -0.21 -16.07
CA PHE A 134 40.11 -1.43 -15.27
C PHE A 134 40.13 -2.71 -16.10
N ASN A 135 39.17 -2.85 -17.03
CA ASN A 135 39.07 -4.00 -17.92
C ASN A 135 40.35 -4.25 -18.74
N LYS A 136 41.08 -3.19 -19.12
CA LYS A 136 42.35 -3.28 -19.83
C LYS A 136 43.49 -3.73 -18.91
N LEU A 137 43.52 -3.20 -17.68
CA LEU A 137 44.55 -3.54 -16.69
C LEU A 137 44.50 -5.02 -16.32
N LYS A 138 43.29 -5.59 -16.22
CA LYS A 138 43.06 -7.01 -15.92
C LYS A 138 43.64 -7.95 -16.98
N CYS A 139 43.80 -7.49 -18.22
CA CYS A 139 44.38 -8.27 -19.31
C CYS A 139 45.91 -8.29 -19.30
N ILE A 140 46.56 -7.44 -18.50
CA ILE A 140 48.02 -7.38 -18.42
C ILE A 140 48.49 -8.44 -17.43
N SER A 141 49.12 -9.51 -17.93
CA SER A 141 49.69 -10.59 -17.12
C SER A 141 51.13 -10.31 -16.64
N GLU A 142 51.81 -9.34 -17.24
CA GLU A 142 53.18 -8.97 -16.89
C GLU A 142 53.23 -8.07 -15.65
N GLU A 143 54.27 -8.24 -14.82
CA GLU A 143 54.54 -7.30 -13.73
C GLU A 143 55.10 -5.98 -14.28
N MET A 144 54.46 -4.88 -13.90
CA MET A 144 54.84 -3.53 -14.32
C MET A 144 55.20 -2.67 -13.11
N SER A 145 55.99 -1.61 -13.32
CA SER A 145 56.06 -0.51 -12.38
C SER A 145 54.91 0.49 -12.64
N LEU A 146 54.64 1.40 -11.70
CA LEU A 146 53.63 2.45 -11.95
C LEU A 146 54.03 3.30 -13.16
N ILE A 147 55.32 3.58 -13.33
CA ILE A 147 55.83 4.36 -14.46
C ILE A 147 55.64 3.62 -15.79
N ASP A 148 55.91 2.32 -15.81
CA ASP A 148 55.64 1.47 -16.99
C ASP A 148 54.16 1.51 -17.35
N LEU A 149 53.28 1.44 -16.34
CA LEU A 149 51.84 1.44 -16.52
C LEU A 149 51.32 2.79 -17.06
N LEU A 150 51.83 3.90 -16.53
CA LEU A 150 51.47 5.23 -16.99
C LEU A 150 52.01 5.51 -18.39
N SER A 151 53.21 5.01 -18.71
CA SER A 151 53.77 5.10 -20.08
C SER A 151 52.93 4.29 -21.05
N TRP A 152 52.44 3.12 -20.63
CA TRP A 152 51.53 2.30 -21.43
C TRP A 152 50.19 2.98 -21.71
N SER A 153 49.63 3.70 -20.73
CA SER A 153 48.32 4.38 -20.88
C SER A 153 48.40 5.74 -21.60
N SER A 154 49.60 6.28 -21.81
CA SER A 154 49.84 7.62 -22.36
C SER A 154 50.80 7.59 -23.54
N SER A 155 51.04 8.74 -24.18
CA SER A 155 52.10 8.91 -25.18
C SER A 155 53.41 9.42 -24.55
N LEU A 156 53.49 9.49 -23.22
CA LEU A 156 54.66 9.97 -22.49
C LEU A 156 55.71 8.87 -22.30
N THR A 157 56.97 9.29 -22.32
CA THR A 157 58.11 8.43 -21.97
C THR A 157 58.20 8.23 -20.45
N SER A 158 58.80 7.11 -20.02
CA SER A 158 59.03 6.81 -18.60
C SER A 158 59.77 7.92 -17.85
N ASP A 159 60.72 8.60 -18.51
CA ASP A 159 61.48 9.72 -17.92
C ASP A 159 60.60 10.95 -17.70
N GLN A 160 59.75 11.29 -18.67
CA GLN A 160 58.81 12.40 -18.54
C GLN A 160 57.79 12.14 -17.43
N ILE A 161 57.28 10.91 -17.32
CA ILE A 161 56.36 10.53 -16.23
C ILE A 161 57.08 10.63 -14.88
N SER A 162 58.29 10.07 -14.78
CA SER A 162 59.11 10.12 -13.56
C SER A 162 59.29 11.56 -13.06
N GLN A 163 59.64 12.49 -13.96
CA GLN A 163 59.78 13.91 -13.62
C GLN A 163 58.46 14.51 -13.11
N SER A 164 57.31 14.18 -13.70
CA SER A 164 56.01 14.71 -13.25
C SER A 164 55.64 14.24 -11.85
N LEU A 165 55.89 12.96 -11.56
CA LEU A 165 55.56 12.34 -10.28
C LEU A 165 56.48 12.80 -9.15
N GLN A 166 57.75 13.12 -9.46
CA GLN A 166 58.72 13.60 -8.47
C GLN A 166 58.60 15.10 -8.16
N LEU A 167 58.28 15.93 -9.16
CA LEU A 167 58.30 17.39 -9.01
C LEU A 167 57.00 17.98 -8.50
N THR A 168 55.85 17.49 -9.00
CA THR A 168 54.53 18.03 -8.65
C THR A 168 53.48 16.91 -8.56
N PRO A 169 53.63 15.94 -7.64
CA PRO A 169 52.67 14.83 -7.49
C PRO A 169 51.25 15.30 -7.18
N GLU A 170 51.09 16.44 -6.50
CA GLU A 170 49.82 17.08 -6.18
C GLU A 170 49.07 17.63 -7.39
N LYS A 171 49.79 17.91 -8.49
CA LYS A 171 49.24 18.37 -9.78
C LYS A 171 49.05 17.22 -10.78
N VAL A 172 48.96 15.98 -10.30
CA VAL A 172 48.65 14.80 -11.11
C VAL A 172 47.24 14.31 -10.80
N LEU A 173 46.47 14.04 -11.86
CA LEU A 173 45.12 13.49 -11.78
C LEU A 173 45.06 12.10 -12.40
N PHE A 174 44.56 11.12 -11.64
CA PHE A 174 44.26 9.78 -12.13
C PHE A 174 42.75 9.64 -12.37
N LEU A 175 42.38 9.34 -13.60
CA LEU A 175 41.03 8.94 -13.99
C LEU A 175 41.00 7.41 -14.06
N ILE A 176 40.19 6.77 -13.24
CA ILE A 176 40.10 5.31 -13.15
C ILE A 176 38.70 4.89 -13.57
N ASP A 177 38.62 4.19 -14.70
CA ASP A 177 37.35 3.80 -15.33
C ASP A 177 36.98 2.35 -15.01
N GLY A 178 35.79 2.12 -14.43
CA GLY A 178 35.18 0.79 -14.27
C GLY A 178 35.59 0.01 -13.01
N MET A 179 35.59 0.67 -11.84
CA MET A 179 35.93 0.02 -10.56
C MET A 179 34.91 -1.02 -10.09
N ASP A 180 33.73 -1.08 -10.69
CA ASP A 180 32.71 -2.10 -10.42
C ASP A 180 33.15 -3.53 -10.82
N GLU A 181 34.20 -3.65 -11.64
CA GLU A 181 34.83 -4.93 -12.00
C GLU A 181 35.87 -5.41 -10.97
N PHE A 182 36.13 -4.62 -9.91
CA PHE A 182 37.14 -4.91 -8.92
C PHE A 182 36.66 -5.93 -7.87
N SER A 183 37.32 -7.09 -7.81
CA SER A 183 37.09 -8.07 -6.75
C SER A 183 37.98 -7.77 -5.53
N PHE A 184 37.35 -7.36 -4.43
CA PHE A 184 38.05 -7.16 -3.16
C PHE A 184 38.64 -8.49 -2.66
N ASN A 185 39.97 -8.53 -2.51
CA ASN A 185 40.65 -9.61 -1.81
C ASN A 185 40.95 -9.17 -0.37
N PRO A 186 40.23 -9.69 0.65
CA PRO A 186 40.44 -9.33 2.05
C PRO A 186 41.78 -9.84 2.61
N HIS A 187 42.48 -10.76 1.93
CA HIS A 187 43.78 -11.29 2.32
C HIS A 187 44.98 -10.53 1.72
N PHE A 188 44.78 -9.29 1.28
CA PHE A 188 45.86 -8.44 0.77
C PHE A 188 46.87 -8.12 1.90
N GLN A 189 47.98 -8.87 1.99
CA GLN A 189 49.05 -8.62 2.96
C GLN A 189 50.48 -8.89 2.45
N LYS A 190 51.36 -7.94 2.82
CA LYS A 190 52.83 -7.96 3.05
C LYS A 190 53.83 -7.65 1.93
N SER A 191 53.48 -7.57 0.65
CA SER A 191 54.42 -7.13 -0.41
C SER A 191 53.84 -6.06 -1.35
N SER A 192 53.19 -5.05 -0.77
CA SER A 192 52.59 -3.95 -1.53
C SER A 192 53.66 -2.97 -2.03
N PRO A 193 53.68 -2.62 -3.33
CA PRO A 193 54.62 -1.62 -3.84
C PRO A 193 54.38 -0.25 -3.18
N THR A 194 55.43 0.32 -2.58
CA THR A 194 55.43 1.66 -1.97
C THR A 194 56.25 2.67 -2.76
N ASP A 195 56.98 2.19 -3.77
CA ASP A 195 57.78 2.97 -4.70
C ASP A 195 57.19 2.85 -6.12
N PRO A 196 56.92 3.97 -6.84
CA PRO A 196 56.51 3.96 -8.25
C PRO A 196 57.40 3.14 -9.20
N TYR A 197 58.66 2.87 -8.85
CA TYR A 197 59.59 2.06 -9.64
C TYR A 197 59.50 0.55 -9.36
N GLN A 198 58.87 0.15 -8.26
CA GLN A 198 58.75 -1.27 -7.90
C GLN A 198 57.79 -1.99 -8.84
N LYS A 199 58.23 -3.13 -9.38
CA LYS A 199 57.38 -3.98 -10.22
C LYS A 199 56.43 -4.80 -9.36
N ALA A 200 55.18 -4.86 -9.80
CA ALA A 200 54.13 -5.68 -9.21
C ALA A 200 53.07 -6.00 -10.26
N PRO A 201 52.16 -6.95 -10.00
CA PRO A 201 50.96 -7.12 -10.81
C PRO A 201 50.17 -5.81 -10.91
N THR A 202 49.61 -5.52 -12.09
CA THR A 202 48.93 -4.25 -12.38
C THR A 202 47.79 -3.94 -11.40
N MET A 203 47.09 -4.98 -10.96
CA MET A 203 46.02 -4.89 -9.98
C MET A 203 46.51 -4.49 -8.58
N ASP A 204 47.71 -4.90 -8.21
CA ASP A 204 48.33 -4.57 -6.93
C ASP A 204 48.81 -3.11 -6.93
N ILE A 205 49.34 -2.63 -8.06
CA ILE A 205 49.71 -1.21 -8.25
C ILE A 205 48.46 -0.33 -8.13
N LEU A 206 47.37 -0.68 -8.80
CA LEU A 206 46.10 0.06 -8.73
C LEU A 206 45.58 0.07 -7.28
N ASN A 207 45.60 -1.07 -6.59
CA ASN A 207 45.24 -1.14 -5.17
C ASN A 207 46.10 -0.24 -4.29
N CYS A 208 47.39 -0.16 -4.56
CA CYS A 208 48.30 0.72 -3.81
C CYS A 208 48.07 2.19 -4.11
N LEU A 209 47.75 2.55 -5.34
CA LEU A 209 47.35 3.91 -5.72
C LEU A 209 46.05 4.33 -5.00
N LEU A 210 45.06 3.44 -4.95
CA LEU A 210 43.76 3.73 -4.34
C LEU A 210 43.81 3.75 -2.80
N ARG A 211 44.63 2.90 -2.17
CA ARG A 211 44.82 2.84 -0.70
C ARG A 211 45.86 3.82 -0.17
N ASP A 212 46.33 4.71 -1.02
CA ASP A 212 47.30 5.74 -0.68
C ASP A 212 48.68 5.18 -0.23
N PHE A 213 49.05 3.98 -0.71
CA PHE A 213 50.41 3.46 -0.58
C PHE A 213 51.35 4.01 -1.66
N LEU A 214 50.80 4.55 -2.76
CA LEU A 214 51.54 5.20 -3.85
C LEU A 214 50.93 6.59 -4.14
N LEU A 215 51.80 7.60 -4.35
CA LEU A 215 51.45 8.96 -4.76
C LEU A 215 50.38 9.64 -3.90
N LEU A 216 50.74 9.84 -2.63
CA LEU A 216 49.84 10.33 -1.58
C LEU A 216 49.26 11.75 -1.78
N GLU A 217 49.71 12.50 -2.78
CA GLU A 217 49.32 13.90 -2.96
C GLU A 217 48.44 14.11 -4.20
N SER A 218 48.42 13.11 -5.10
CA SER A 218 47.68 13.13 -6.35
C SER A 218 46.17 13.06 -6.11
N SER A 219 45.44 13.58 -7.10
CA SER A 219 43.97 13.54 -7.09
C SER A 219 43.46 12.38 -7.95
N VAL A 220 42.31 11.82 -7.58
CA VAL A 220 41.75 10.64 -8.24
C VAL A 220 40.27 10.85 -8.52
N ILE A 221 39.83 10.55 -9.74
CA ILE A 221 38.42 10.36 -10.08
C ILE A 221 38.22 8.89 -10.44
N VAL A 222 37.28 8.24 -9.77
CA VAL A 222 36.91 6.84 -10.02
C VAL A 222 35.48 6.77 -10.53
N THR A 223 35.24 6.01 -11.59
CA THR A 223 33.89 5.62 -11.98
C THR A 223 33.54 4.23 -11.48
N THR A 224 32.32 4.07 -11.00
CA THR A 224 31.83 2.80 -10.45
C THR A 224 30.31 2.67 -10.59
N ARG A 225 29.76 1.49 -10.32
CA ARG A 225 28.31 1.32 -10.10
C ARG A 225 27.97 1.61 -8.65
N TYR A 226 26.71 1.93 -8.39
CA TYR A 226 26.23 2.23 -7.02
C TYR A 226 26.55 1.15 -6.00
N THR A 227 26.36 -0.14 -6.36
CA THR A 227 26.62 -1.29 -5.47
C THR A 227 28.05 -1.37 -4.93
N THR A 228 29.00 -0.74 -5.62
CA THR A 228 30.44 -0.79 -5.30
C THR A 228 30.95 0.54 -4.76
N ALA A 229 30.15 1.60 -4.79
CA ALA A 229 30.53 2.92 -4.29
C ALA A 229 30.75 2.94 -2.76
N ALA A 230 29.91 2.25 -2.00
CA ALA A 230 30.11 2.14 -0.54
C ALA A 230 31.30 1.24 -0.17
N ASP A 231 31.54 0.15 -0.90
CA ASP A 231 32.72 -0.69 -0.66
C ASP A 231 34.02 0.10 -0.91
N LEU A 232 33.99 1.02 -1.89
CA LEU A 232 35.09 1.94 -2.16
C LEU A 232 35.27 3.00 -1.07
N SER A 233 34.22 3.39 -0.34
CA SER A 233 34.32 4.42 0.71
C SER A 233 35.32 4.04 1.80
N ASN A 234 35.40 2.75 2.10
CA ASN A 234 36.31 2.17 3.09
C ASN A 234 37.74 1.99 2.58
N LEU A 235 37.96 2.09 1.28
CA LEU A 235 39.25 1.82 0.66
C LEU A 235 40.16 3.06 0.68
N PHE A 236 39.60 4.26 0.48
CA PHE A 236 40.34 5.52 0.49
C PHE A 236 40.44 6.10 1.92
N LYS A 237 41.60 6.65 2.28
CA LYS A 237 41.82 7.25 3.61
C LYS A 237 41.63 8.77 3.64
N ARG A 238 41.48 9.42 2.49
CA ARG A 238 41.38 10.89 2.33
C ARG A 238 39.94 11.40 2.29
N PRO A 239 39.73 12.74 2.35
CA PRO A 239 38.45 13.36 2.04
C PRO A 239 37.97 12.96 0.65
N GLN A 240 36.75 12.40 0.61
CA GLN A 240 36.10 11.88 -0.58
C GLN A 240 34.89 12.73 -0.92
N ARG A 241 34.64 12.92 -2.22
CA ARG A 241 33.38 13.46 -2.72
C ARG A 241 32.60 12.36 -3.42
N PHE A 242 31.38 12.13 -2.97
CA PHE A 242 30.44 11.20 -3.60
C PHE A 242 29.58 11.96 -4.59
N THR A 243 29.58 11.48 -5.83
CA THR A 243 28.87 12.09 -6.94
C THR A 243 28.15 11.04 -7.76
N GLU A 244 26.98 11.40 -8.24
CA GLU A 244 26.11 10.53 -9.02
C GLU A 244 25.87 11.11 -10.40
N ILE A 245 26.07 10.28 -11.42
CA ILE A 245 25.69 10.56 -12.80
C ILE A 245 24.31 9.94 -13.03
N VAL A 246 23.32 10.82 -12.96
CA VAL A 246 21.90 10.54 -13.12
C VAL A 246 21.65 10.16 -14.58
N GLY A 247 21.90 11.07 -15.51
CA GLY A 247 21.57 10.91 -16.93
C GLY A 247 21.26 12.26 -17.56
N PHE A 248 20.51 12.28 -18.65
CA PHE A 248 20.05 13.51 -19.27
C PHE A 248 18.77 14.02 -18.59
N SER A 249 18.73 15.33 -18.36
CA SER A 249 17.46 16.04 -18.14
C SER A 249 16.63 16.06 -19.43
N GLU A 250 15.34 16.42 -19.36
CA GLU A 250 14.52 16.61 -20.58
C GLU A 250 15.19 17.56 -21.59
N ARG A 251 15.78 18.66 -21.08
CA ARG A 251 16.56 19.58 -21.89
C ARG A 251 17.80 18.91 -22.48
N GLY A 252 18.50 18.07 -21.71
CA GLY A 252 19.62 17.28 -22.22
C GLY A 252 19.19 16.32 -23.34
N VAL A 253 18.03 15.68 -23.23
CA VAL A 253 17.46 14.85 -24.29
C VAL A 253 17.17 15.69 -25.54
N GLN A 254 16.56 16.86 -25.37
CA GLN A 254 16.30 17.79 -26.47
C GLN A 254 17.58 18.23 -27.19
N GLU A 255 18.60 18.63 -26.42
CA GLU A 255 19.92 19.04 -26.94
C GLU A 255 20.61 17.87 -27.67
N TYR A 256 20.49 16.66 -27.14
CA TYR A 256 21.05 15.46 -27.76
C TYR A 256 20.35 15.11 -29.09
N PHE A 257 19.01 15.18 -29.13
CA PHE A 257 18.24 14.97 -30.36
C PHE A 257 18.59 16.04 -31.41
N HIS A 258 18.67 17.32 -31.03
CA HIS A 258 19.08 18.38 -31.94
C HIS A 258 20.48 18.12 -32.55
N LYS A 259 21.41 17.53 -31.79
CA LYS A 259 22.74 17.14 -32.32
C LYS A 259 22.68 15.97 -33.32
N ILE A 260 21.78 15.01 -33.11
CA ILE A 260 21.60 13.84 -34.01
C ILE A 260 20.89 14.25 -35.31
N PHE A 261 19.86 15.08 -35.19
CA PHE A 261 18.98 15.55 -36.26
C PHE A 261 19.38 16.98 -36.64
N GLN A 262 20.37 17.10 -37.51
CA GLN A 262 20.91 18.40 -37.96
C GLN A 262 19.89 19.25 -38.74
N ASP A 263 18.81 18.64 -39.24
CA ASP A 263 17.68 19.33 -39.87
C ASP A 263 16.68 19.76 -38.80
N GLU A 264 16.46 21.07 -38.67
CA GLU A 264 15.59 21.68 -37.65
C GLU A 264 14.13 21.23 -37.74
N GLN A 265 13.58 21.01 -38.94
CA GLN A 265 12.19 20.58 -39.09
C GLN A 265 12.03 19.11 -38.68
N LEU A 266 12.98 18.29 -39.07
CA LEU A 266 13.02 16.88 -38.73
C LEU A 266 13.25 16.68 -37.23
N PHE A 267 14.20 17.41 -36.63
CA PHE A 267 14.41 17.45 -35.19
C PHE A 267 13.11 17.77 -34.45
N ARG A 268 12.43 18.88 -34.81
CA ARG A 268 11.19 19.29 -34.15
C ARG A 268 10.12 18.21 -34.27
N LYS A 269 9.89 17.69 -35.48
CA LYS A 269 8.89 16.65 -35.71
C LYS A 269 9.17 15.40 -34.87
N THR A 270 10.39 14.87 -34.93
CA THR A 270 10.76 13.64 -34.23
C THR A 270 10.79 13.81 -32.70
N TYR A 271 11.33 14.93 -32.20
CA TYR A 271 11.37 15.21 -30.77
C TYR A 271 9.97 15.42 -30.20
N GLU A 272 9.07 16.11 -30.90
CA GLU A 272 7.67 16.26 -30.45
C GLU A 272 6.96 14.90 -30.36
N SER A 273 7.14 14.00 -31.34
CA SER A 273 6.57 12.65 -31.26
C SER A 273 7.13 11.84 -30.06
N VAL A 274 8.43 11.96 -29.75
CA VAL A 274 9.03 11.34 -28.56
C VAL A 274 8.50 11.99 -27.28
N LYS A 275 8.32 13.31 -27.27
CA LYS A 275 7.83 14.08 -26.12
C LYS A 275 6.39 13.73 -25.76
N ILE A 276 5.53 13.48 -26.74
CA ILE A 276 4.15 13.00 -26.53
C ILE A 276 4.14 11.65 -25.80
N ASN A 277 5.14 10.81 -26.04
CA ASN A 277 5.32 9.54 -25.33
C ASN A 277 6.21 9.74 -24.09
N GLU A 278 5.62 10.24 -23.01
CA GLU A 278 6.35 10.56 -21.77
C GLU A 278 7.17 9.37 -21.21
N SER A 279 6.71 8.12 -21.39
CA SER A 279 7.45 6.91 -21.01
C SER A 279 8.73 6.73 -21.84
N LEU A 280 8.66 6.94 -23.16
CA LEU A 280 9.82 6.86 -24.04
C LEU A 280 10.78 8.03 -23.79
N LEU A 281 10.27 9.25 -23.57
CA LEU A 281 11.08 10.41 -23.19
C LEU A 281 11.82 10.15 -21.87
N THR A 282 11.13 9.60 -20.87
CA THR A 282 11.73 9.17 -19.60
C THR A 282 12.83 8.14 -19.83
N THR A 283 12.60 7.16 -20.70
CA THR A 283 13.60 6.15 -21.09
C THR A 283 14.83 6.78 -21.78
N CYS A 284 14.63 7.83 -22.58
CA CYS A 284 15.69 8.58 -23.24
C CYS A 284 16.54 9.45 -22.29
N SER A 285 16.20 9.55 -21.00
CA SER A 285 17.12 10.11 -19.99
C SER A 285 18.43 9.31 -19.90
N VAL A 286 18.42 8.03 -20.28
CA VAL A 286 19.63 7.20 -20.35
C VAL A 286 20.35 7.49 -21.67
N PRO A 287 21.59 8.02 -21.64
CA PRO A 287 22.30 8.41 -22.87
C PRO A 287 22.43 7.28 -23.91
N LEU A 288 22.65 6.04 -23.47
CA LEU A 288 22.71 4.88 -24.38
C LEU A 288 21.37 4.63 -25.09
N LEU A 289 20.25 4.67 -24.35
CA LEU A 289 18.92 4.43 -24.94
C LEU A 289 18.49 5.61 -25.81
N CYS A 290 18.80 6.84 -25.37
CA CYS A 290 18.60 8.07 -26.14
C CYS A 290 19.26 7.97 -27.53
N TRP A 291 20.52 7.51 -27.56
CA TRP A 291 21.26 7.25 -28.79
C TRP A 291 20.60 6.20 -29.67
N MET A 292 20.20 5.05 -29.10
CA MET A 292 19.58 3.97 -29.84
C MET A 292 18.23 4.40 -30.44
N VAL A 293 17.39 5.10 -29.66
CA VAL A 293 16.11 5.64 -30.12
C VAL A 293 16.33 6.66 -31.23
N GLY A 294 17.24 7.62 -31.03
CA GLY A 294 17.60 8.60 -32.06
C GLY A 294 18.10 7.92 -33.35
N PHE A 295 18.89 6.85 -33.24
CA PHE A 295 19.36 6.06 -34.38
C PHE A 295 18.21 5.36 -35.12
N CYS A 296 17.32 4.68 -34.39
CA CYS A 296 16.16 3.99 -34.97
C CYS A 296 15.24 4.95 -35.72
N LEU A 297 14.92 6.10 -35.12
CA LEU A 297 14.08 7.13 -35.75
C LEU A 297 14.78 7.77 -36.95
N LYS A 298 16.10 7.97 -36.88
CA LYS A 298 16.88 8.47 -38.03
C LYS A 298 16.93 7.48 -39.20
N LYS A 299 16.71 6.18 -38.99
CA LYS A 299 16.70 5.19 -40.07
C LYS A 299 15.33 5.03 -40.73
N HIS A 300 14.25 5.26 -39.99
CA HIS A 300 12.86 5.00 -40.42
C HIS A 300 12.02 6.26 -40.66
N PHE A 301 12.64 7.35 -41.14
CA PHE A 301 12.07 8.71 -41.30
C PHE A 301 10.65 8.85 -41.90
N THR A 302 10.13 7.83 -42.58
CA THR A 302 8.79 7.86 -43.19
C THR A 302 7.68 7.29 -42.30
N ASP A 303 8.01 6.65 -41.17
CA ASP A 303 7.07 5.88 -40.33
C ASP A 303 7.25 6.13 -38.81
N ASP A 304 7.67 7.35 -38.45
CA ASP A 304 8.07 7.73 -37.08
C ASP A 304 7.01 7.34 -36.03
N ASP A 305 5.72 7.56 -36.31
CA ASP A 305 4.63 7.32 -35.36
C ASP A 305 4.40 5.81 -35.09
N HIS A 306 4.58 4.96 -36.11
CA HIS A 306 4.48 3.50 -35.93
C HIS A 306 5.65 2.98 -35.11
N VAL A 307 6.89 3.39 -35.45
CA VAL A 307 8.09 2.96 -34.74
C VAL A 307 8.04 3.39 -33.27
N ILE A 308 7.64 4.64 -32.98
CA ILE A 308 7.51 5.14 -31.60
C ILE A 308 6.49 4.32 -30.79
N ALA A 309 5.39 3.87 -31.42
CA ALA A 309 4.39 3.03 -30.76
C ALA A 309 4.93 1.63 -30.38
N GLU A 310 5.96 1.14 -31.07
CA GLU A 310 6.59 -0.16 -30.81
C GLU A 310 7.73 -0.09 -29.78
N LEU A 311 8.34 1.08 -29.57
CA LEU A 311 9.44 1.33 -28.62
C LEU A 311 8.94 1.51 -27.17
N LYS A 312 8.23 0.51 -26.65
CA LYS A 312 7.62 0.56 -25.30
C LYS A 312 8.58 0.14 -24.19
N THR A 313 9.37 -0.91 -24.42
CA THR A 313 10.23 -1.52 -23.39
C THR A 313 11.71 -1.42 -23.76
N THR A 314 12.60 -1.64 -22.79
CA THR A 314 14.05 -1.65 -23.06
C THR A 314 14.38 -2.70 -24.12
N THR A 315 13.85 -3.93 -23.99
CA THR A 315 14.08 -4.98 -25.00
C THR A 315 13.61 -4.57 -26.39
N SER A 316 12.47 -3.87 -26.49
CA SER A 316 11.97 -3.38 -27.78
C SER A 316 12.95 -2.42 -28.45
N ILE A 317 13.59 -1.51 -27.69
CA ILE A 317 14.61 -0.59 -28.21
C ILE A 317 15.82 -1.35 -28.74
N TYR A 318 16.31 -2.37 -28.02
CA TYR A 318 17.43 -3.22 -28.50
C TYR A 318 17.06 -4.00 -29.74
N VAL A 319 15.86 -4.58 -29.79
CA VAL A 319 15.39 -5.37 -30.93
C VAL A 319 15.27 -4.50 -32.18
N HIS A 320 14.70 -3.29 -32.09
CA HIS A 320 14.62 -2.38 -33.23
C HIS A 320 16.00 -1.89 -33.66
N PHE A 321 16.87 -1.54 -32.71
CA PHE A 321 18.22 -1.08 -33.01
C PHE A 321 19.05 -2.16 -33.72
N VAL A 322 19.04 -3.39 -33.21
CA VAL A 322 19.69 -4.54 -33.86
C VAL A 322 19.08 -4.81 -35.23
N SER A 323 17.75 -4.75 -35.35
CA SER A 323 17.08 -4.92 -36.64
C SER A 323 17.52 -3.86 -37.66
N ALA A 324 17.58 -2.59 -37.29
CA ALA A 324 18.03 -1.50 -38.16
C ALA A 324 19.49 -1.68 -38.61
N LEU A 325 20.34 -2.28 -37.79
CA LEU A 325 21.73 -2.58 -38.16
C LEU A 325 21.85 -3.78 -39.11
N LEU A 326 20.91 -4.72 -39.07
CA LEU A 326 20.90 -5.90 -39.94
C LEU A 326 20.33 -5.62 -41.35
N GLU A 327 19.85 -4.41 -41.61
CA GLU A 327 19.05 -4.02 -42.76
C GLU A 327 19.77 -4.13 -44.12
N HIS A 328 21.10 -4.11 -44.13
CA HIS A 328 21.93 -4.23 -45.33
C HIS A 328 22.61 -5.60 -45.47
N HIS A 329 22.25 -6.59 -44.64
CA HIS A 329 22.84 -7.93 -44.66
C HIS A 329 21.91 -8.92 -45.39
N ASP A 330 22.06 -9.03 -46.71
CA ASP A 330 21.15 -9.74 -47.63
C ASP A 330 21.12 -11.29 -47.49
N GLN A 331 22.01 -11.90 -46.69
CA GLN A 331 22.12 -13.36 -46.56
C GLN A 331 21.62 -13.87 -45.20
N SER A 332 20.32 -14.15 -45.08
CA SER A 332 19.65 -14.48 -43.81
C SER A 332 20.26 -15.66 -43.01
N GLN A 333 20.75 -16.73 -43.66
CA GLN A 333 21.41 -17.83 -42.95
C GLN A 333 22.78 -17.44 -42.36
N SER A 334 23.50 -16.51 -43.01
CA SER A 334 24.75 -15.97 -42.47
C SER A 334 24.49 -15.11 -41.23
N VAL A 335 23.40 -14.33 -41.24
CA VAL A 335 23.00 -13.47 -40.11
C VAL A 335 22.57 -14.29 -38.90
N LEU A 336 21.75 -15.32 -39.07
CA LEU A 336 21.36 -16.21 -37.96
C LEU A 336 22.57 -16.90 -37.31
N THR A 337 23.51 -17.36 -38.13
CA THR A 337 24.74 -18.01 -37.66
C THR A 337 25.61 -17.01 -36.89
N MET A 338 25.79 -15.80 -37.43
CA MET A 338 26.51 -14.72 -36.77
C MET A 338 25.89 -14.34 -35.42
N LEU A 339 24.56 -14.18 -35.33
CA LEU A 339 23.87 -13.87 -34.08
C LEU A 339 24.05 -14.98 -33.04
N ARG A 340 24.06 -16.27 -33.45
CA ARG A 340 24.38 -17.38 -32.56
C ARG A 340 25.82 -17.34 -32.07
N SER A 341 26.78 -17.06 -32.94
CA SER A 341 28.19 -16.94 -32.56
C SER A 341 28.45 -15.74 -31.63
N LEU A 342 27.83 -14.59 -31.90
CA LEU A 342 27.83 -13.42 -31.00
C LEU A 342 27.21 -13.78 -29.64
N GLY A 343 26.08 -14.48 -29.66
CA GLY A 343 25.41 -14.97 -28.46
C GLY A 343 26.25 -15.93 -27.63
N GLN A 344 26.99 -16.84 -28.28
CA GLN A 344 27.94 -17.74 -27.62
C GLN A 344 29.10 -16.99 -26.98
N LEU A 345 29.69 -16.03 -27.70
CA LEU A 345 30.76 -15.18 -27.17
C LEU A 345 30.25 -14.39 -25.94
N ALA A 346 29.04 -13.84 -26.06
CA ALA A 346 28.40 -13.08 -25.02
C ALA A 346 28.11 -13.90 -23.76
N GLU A 347 27.56 -15.12 -23.90
CA GLU A 347 27.29 -16.02 -22.77
C GLU A 347 28.57 -16.38 -22.02
N ARG A 348 29.65 -16.71 -22.76
CA ARG A 348 30.97 -16.99 -22.14
C ARG A 348 31.47 -15.77 -21.37
N GLY A 349 31.33 -14.59 -21.94
CA GLY A 349 31.71 -13.33 -21.32
C GLY A 349 30.93 -13.04 -20.03
N VAL A 350 29.59 -13.19 -20.07
CA VAL A 350 28.69 -13.02 -18.93
C VAL A 350 29.08 -13.96 -17.78
N LYS A 351 29.27 -15.25 -18.07
CA LYS A 351 29.64 -16.27 -17.07
C LYS A 351 31.02 -16.05 -16.45
N LYS A 352 31.97 -15.51 -17.22
CA LYS A 352 33.35 -15.25 -16.76
C LYS A 352 33.59 -13.81 -16.27
N GLN A 353 32.58 -12.93 -16.35
CA GLN A 353 32.73 -11.48 -16.20
C GLN A 353 33.91 -10.93 -17.00
N GLN A 354 33.88 -11.28 -18.27
CA GLN A 354 34.86 -10.87 -19.27
C GLN A 354 34.16 -9.92 -20.24
N VAL A 355 34.75 -8.72 -20.38
CA VAL A 355 34.28 -7.64 -21.27
C VAL A 355 35.16 -7.54 -22.53
N LEU A 356 36.45 -7.88 -22.42
CA LEU A 356 37.42 -7.88 -23.52
C LEU A 356 37.71 -9.31 -23.97
N PHE A 357 37.64 -9.56 -25.27
CA PHE A 357 37.89 -10.85 -25.91
C PHE A 357 39.11 -10.73 -26.82
N ASP A 358 40.06 -11.66 -26.74
CA ASP A 358 41.15 -11.69 -27.71
C ASP A 358 40.65 -12.21 -29.07
N GLU A 359 41.41 -11.91 -30.13
CA GLU A 359 41.11 -12.33 -31.50
C GLU A 359 40.88 -13.84 -31.63
N LYS A 360 41.63 -14.65 -30.88
CA LYS A 360 41.50 -16.10 -30.90
C LYS A 360 40.13 -16.53 -30.35
N SER A 361 39.70 -15.94 -29.24
CA SER A 361 38.41 -16.20 -28.60
C SER A 361 37.23 -15.83 -29.50
N VAL A 362 37.37 -14.75 -30.29
CA VAL A 362 36.38 -14.35 -31.29
C VAL A 362 36.34 -15.36 -32.44
N ALA A 363 37.50 -15.69 -33.02
CA ALA A 363 37.60 -16.66 -34.12
C ALA A 363 37.10 -18.07 -33.74
N GLU A 364 37.31 -18.50 -32.49
CA GLU A 364 36.80 -19.78 -31.96
C GLU A 364 35.27 -19.88 -31.95
N THR A 365 34.54 -18.77 -32.06
CA THR A 365 33.06 -18.77 -32.20
C THR A 365 32.60 -18.84 -33.66
N GLY A 366 33.54 -18.80 -34.62
CA GLY A 366 33.24 -18.73 -36.05
C GLY A 366 32.92 -17.33 -36.57
N LEU A 367 33.12 -16.28 -35.75
CA LEU A 367 33.06 -14.89 -36.20
C LEU A 367 34.34 -14.50 -36.91
N ASP A 368 34.21 -13.73 -37.99
CA ASP A 368 35.34 -13.04 -38.62
C ASP A 368 35.73 -11.82 -37.77
N PRO A 369 36.92 -11.80 -37.14
CA PRO A 369 37.34 -10.68 -36.29
C PRO A 369 37.39 -9.34 -37.03
N ASP A 370 37.58 -9.33 -38.35
CA ASP A 370 37.66 -8.09 -39.14
C ASP A 370 36.28 -7.57 -39.58
N ASN A 371 35.22 -8.38 -39.50
CA ASN A 371 33.86 -8.04 -39.95
C ASN A 371 32.74 -8.36 -38.93
N ALA A 372 33.10 -8.57 -37.66
CA ALA A 372 32.12 -8.91 -36.63
C ALA A 372 31.26 -7.70 -36.24
N LEU A 373 30.03 -7.63 -36.78
CA LEU A 373 29.01 -6.66 -36.37
C LEU A 373 28.82 -6.68 -34.85
N PHE A 374 28.54 -5.51 -34.27
CA PHE A 374 28.34 -5.30 -32.82
C PHE A 374 29.58 -5.50 -31.93
N LEU A 375 30.73 -5.90 -32.51
CA LEU A 375 32.02 -5.88 -31.84
C LEU A 375 32.85 -4.69 -32.32
N TYR A 376 33.49 -4.03 -31.36
CA TYR A 376 34.46 -2.98 -31.59
C TYR A 376 35.87 -3.49 -31.29
N LYS A 377 36.81 -3.22 -32.20
CA LYS A 377 38.23 -3.54 -32.07
C LYS A 377 38.95 -2.47 -31.28
N ASP A 378 39.45 -2.82 -30.10
CA ASP A 378 40.22 -1.94 -29.22
C ASP A 378 41.71 -2.33 -29.28
N ASP A 379 42.55 -1.42 -29.77
CA ASP A 379 43.99 -1.62 -29.87
C ASP A 379 44.65 -1.45 -28.48
N LEU A 380 44.89 -2.56 -27.80
CA LEU A 380 45.77 -2.59 -26.63
C LEU A 380 47.24 -2.60 -27.10
N LYS A 381 47.96 -1.49 -26.87
CA LYS A 381 49.39 -1.39 -27.17
C LYS A 381 50.23 -2.13 -26.13
N GLY A 382 50.42 -3.44 -26.22
CA GLY A 382 51.45 -4.13 -25.43
C GLY A 382 52.86 -3.74 -25.87
N LYS A 383 53.85 -3.75 -24.96
CA LYS A 383 55.28 -3.49 -25.29
C LYS A 383 55.89 -4.53 -26.23
N GLU A 384 55.32 -5.75 -26.32
CA GLU A 384 55.87 -6.84 -27.14
C GLU A 384 54.86 -7.56 -28.06
N LYS A 385 53.54 -7.36 -27.90
CA LYS A 385 52.50 -7.97 -28.76
C LYS A 385 51.38 -6.99 -29.07
N HIS A 386 51.25 -6.62 -30.34
CA HIS A 386 50.03 -6.01 -30.88
C HIS A 386 48.98 -7.11 -31.04
N GLN A 387 48.29 -7.48 -29.97
CA GLN A 387 47.14 -8.37 -30.08
C GLN A 387 45.86 -7.53 -29.99
N PRO A 388 45.00 -7.54 -31.02
CA PRO A 388 43.75 -6.81 -30.99
C PRO A 388 42.78 -7.49 -30.01
N PHE A 389 42.06 -6.67 -29.26
CA PHE A 389 40.98 -7.13 -28.40
C PHE A 389 39.66 -6.59 -28.92
N PHE A 390 38.60 -7.34 -28.67
CA PHE A 390 37.25 -7.07 -29.11
C PHE A 390 36.35 -6.88 -27.90
N LYS A 391 35.40 -5.96 -28.01
CA LYS A 391 34.37 -5.73 -27.01
C LYS A 391 33.04 -5.46 -27.67
N PHE A 392 31.94 -5.82 -27.02
CA PHE A 392 30.63 -5.36 -27.47
C PHE A 392 30.54 -3.82 -27.36
N ILE A 393 29.71 -3.20 -28.19
CA ILE A 393 29.43 -1.74 -28.17
C ILE A 393 29.24 -1.23 -26.73
N HIS A 394 28.47 -1.98 -25.94
CA HIS A 394 28.30 -1.77 -24.51
C HIS A 394 28.00 -3.12 -23.83
N PHE A 395 28.26 -3.24 -22.52
CA PHE A 395 28.05 -4.49 -21.77
C PHE A 395 26.61 -5.01 -21.84
N SER A 396 25.63 -4.11 -21.94
CA SER A 396 24.21 -4.49 -22.12
C SER A 396 23.91 -5.23 -23.42
N PHE A 397 24.69 -5.01 -24.49
CA PHE A 397 24.58 -5.84 -25.70
C PHE A 397 25.03 -7.27 -25.44
N GLN A 398 26.04 -7.46 -24.58
CA GLN A 398 26.47 -8.80 -24.16
C GLN A 398 25.34 -9.51 -23.40
N GLU A 399 24.62 -8.80 -22.54
CA GLU A 399 23.45 -9.33 -21.83
C GLU A 399 22.30 -9.66 -22.79
N PHE A 400 21.99 -8.75 -23.72
CA PHE A 400 20.97 -8.93 -24.76
C PHE A 400 21.27 -10.14 -25.67
N PHE A 401 22.49 -10.24 -26.22
CA PHE A 401 22.88 -11.34 -27.10
C PHE A 401 22.91 -12.69 -26.36
N THR A 402 23.19 -12.69 -25.06
CA THR A 402 23.06 -13.92 -24.23
C THR A 402 21.60 -14.36 -24.14
N ALA A 403 20.65 -13.44 -23.91
CA ALA A 403 19.23 -13.76 -23.88
C ALA A 403 18.71 -14.24 -25.25
N LEU A 404 19.11 -13.55 -26.33
CA LEU A 404 18.79 -13.95 -27.69
C LEU A 404 19.33 -15.34 -28.01
N TYR A 405 20.57 -15.65 -27.60
CA TYR A 405 21.17 -16.96 -27.78
C TYR A 405 20.32 -18.08 -27.17
N TYR A 406 19.80 -17.88 -25.95
CA TYR A 406 18.97 -18.88 -25.27
C TYR A 406 17.68 -19.17 -26.04
N ILE A 407 17.13 -18.19 -26.75
CA ILE A 407 15.96 -18.38 -27.61
C ILE A 407 16.32 -19.12 -28.89
N LEU A 408 17.47 -18.80 -29.49
CA LEU A 408 17.94 -19.36 -30.77
C LEU A 408 18.49 -20.80 -30.68
N LEU A 409 18.73 -21.31 -29.46
CA LEU A 409 19.11 -22.70 -29.18
C LEU A 409 17.98 -23.70 -29.46
N GLU A 410 18.33 -24.99 -29.57
CA GLU A 410 17.35 -26.08 -29.58
C GLU A 410 16.58 -26.15 -28.25
N GLU A 411 15.45 -26.86 -28.23
CA GLU A 411 14.52 -26.83 -27.09
C GLU A 411 15.17 -27.33 -25.79
N GLU A 412 15.86 -28.48 -25.82
CA GLU A 412 16.50 -29.07 -24.65
C GLU A 412 17.63 -28.19 -24.07
N ASP A 413 18.52 -27.69 -24.94
CA ASP A 413 19.62 -26.80 -24.53
C ASP A 413 19.11 -25.47 -23.98
N SER A 414 18.08 -24.91 -24.60
CA SER A 414 17.42 -23.68 -24.15
C SER A 414 16.87 -23.82 -22.74
N TRP A 415 16.22 -24.95 -22.43
CA TRP A 415 15.74 -25.25 -21.07
C TRP A 415 16.83 -25.35 -20.05
N TRP A 416 17.92 -26.05 -20.40
CA TRP A 416 19.04 -26.18 -19.49
C TRP A 416 19.57 -24.81 -19.10
N LYS A 417 19.78 -23.91 -20.07
CA LYS A 417 20.26 -22.54 -19.83
C LYS A 417 19.27 -21.68 -19.04
N ILE A 418 17.99 -21.69 -19.40
CA ILE A 418 16.96 -20.94 -18.65
C ILE A 418 16.84 -21.46 -17.22
N SER A 419 16.94 -22.77 -17.01
CA SER A 419 16.92 -23.37 -15.68
C SER A 419 18.16 -23.03 -14.86
N GLU A 420 19.33 -23.00 -15.51
CA GLU A 420 20.59 -22.56 -14.89
C GLU A 420 20.47 -21.11 -14.41
N LEU A 421 19.92 -20.19 -15.22
CA LEU A 421 19.66 -18.79 -14.81
C LEU A 421 18.77 -18.72 -13.57
N PHE A 422 17.66 -19.46 -13.57
CA PHE A 422 16.72 -19.51 -12.46
C PHE A 422 17.38 -20.04 -11.16
N ASN A 423 18.22 -21.07 -11.26
CA ASN A 423 18.96 -21.61 -10.11
C ASN A 423 20.00 -20.62 -9.57
N LEU A 424 20.68 -19.89 -10.46
CA LEU A 424 21.62 -18.83 -10.07
C LEU A 424 20.89 -17.75 -9.24
N MET A 425 19.73 -17.28 -9.71
CA MET A 425 18.92 -16.29 -8.97
C MET A 425 18.47 -16.82 -7.59
N ASP A 426 18.11 -18.10 -7.47
CA ASP A 426 17.74 -18.70 -6.18
C ASP A 426 18.92 -18.76 -5.21
N SER A 427 20.10 -19.13 -5.71
CA SER A 427 21.33 -19.20 -4.89
C SER A 427 21.78 -17.83 -4.39
N GLU A 428 21.59 -16.78 -5.20
CA GLU A 428 21.88 -15.40 -4.81
C GLU A 428 20.98 -14.96 -3.66
N ALA A 429 19.66 -15.22 -3.75
CA ALA A 429 18.71 -14.91 -2.68
C ALA A 429 19.02 -15.61 -1.31
N ILE A 430 19.93 -16.60 -1.30
CA ILE A 430 20.40 -17.30 -0.09
C ILE A 430 21.73 -16.72 0.41
N ILE A 431 22.68 -16.42 -0.48
CA ILE A 431 24.02 -15.91 -0.11
C ILE A 431 23.93 -14.49 0.48
N TYR A 432 23.08 -13.63 -0.08
CA TYR A 432 22.90 -12.25 0.40
C TYR A 432 22.24 -12.16 1.78
N ARG A 433 21.58 -13.23 2.24
CA ARG A 433 21.02 -13.34 3.60
C ARG A 433 22.09 -13.47 4.70
N SER A 434 23.36 -13.75 4.34
CA SER A 434 24.32 -14.34 5.29
C SER A 434 25.62 -13.56 5.51
N SER A 435 25.98 -12.50 4.75
CA SER A 435 27.23 -11.75 5.02
C SER A 435 27.30 -10.33 4.41
N PRO A 436 27.75 -9.31 5.18
CA PRO A 436 28.10 -7.98 4.65
C PRO A 436 29.33 -7.96 3.73
N ILE A 437 30.22 -8.95 3.82
CA ILE A 437 31.57 -8.92 3.24
C ILE A 437 31.60 -9.51 1.81
N PHE A 438 30.59 -10.29 1.43
CA PHE A 438 30.49 -10.91 0.10
C PHE A 438 29.75 -10.06 -0.94
N ARG A 439 29.36 -8.82 -0.59
CA ARG A 439 28.59 -7.88 -1.43
C ARG A 439 29.36 -7.37 -2.66
N GLY A 440 30.69 -7.41 -2.64
CA GLY A 440 31.55 -6.96 -3.73
C GLY A 440 31.65 -7.91 -4.93
N ARG A 441 30.89 -9.02 -4.96
CA ARG A 441 30.73 -9.83 -6.18
C ARG A 441 29.40 -9.49 -6.85
N LEU A 442 29.49 -8.57 -7.81
CA LEU A 442 28.79 -8.61 -9.09
C LEU A 442 27.39 -7.99 -9.12
N SER A 443 27.27 -6.95 -9.94
CA SER A 443 26.10 -6.86 -10.81
C SER A 443 26.02 -8.15 -11.63
N ASN A 444 25.35 -9.18 -11.12
CA ASN A 444 25.27 -10.44 -11.84
C ASN A 444 24.40 -10.21 -13.09
N PRO A 445 24.95 -10.34 -14.31
CA PRO A 445 24.23 -10.10 -15.56
C PRO A 445 22.98 -11.00 -15.73
N THR A 446 22.81 -12.03 -14.90
CA THR A 446 21.65 -12.94 -14.85
C THR A 446 20.31 -12.21 -14.85
N HIS A 447 20.16 -11.13 -14.08
CA HIS A 447 18.89 -10.41 -13.99
C HIS A 447 18.57 -9.64 -15.29
N SER A 448 19.55 -8.95 -15.88
CA SER A 448 19.42 -8.28 -17.19
C SER A 448 19.10 -9.29 -18.31
N VAL A 449 19.80 -10.43 -18.31
CA VAL A 449 19.54 -11.52 -19.25
C VAL A 449 18.12 -12.04 -19.10
N MET A 450 17.59 -12.18 -17.88
CA MET A 450 16.21 -12.60 -17.64
C MET A 450 15.18 -11.58 -18.16
N MET A 451 15.41 -10.28 -18.00
CA MET A 451 14.53 -9.25 -18.58
C MET A 451 14.52 -9.26 -20.09
N PHE A 452 15.70 -9.27 -20.73
CA PHE A 452 15.78 -9.38 -22.19
C PHE A 452 15.12 -10.67 -22.67
N LEU A 453 15.27 -11.77 -21.92
CA LEU A 453 14.58 -13.02 -22.23
C LEU A 453 13.05 -12.85 -22.16
N CYS A 454 12.53 -12.22 -21.11
CA CYS A 454 11.11 -11.89 -20.95
C CYS A 454 10.60 -11.03 -22.12
N GLY A 455 11.33 -9.97 -22.48
CA GLY A 455 10.98 -9.09 -23.60
C GLY A 455 11.06 -9.76 -24.96
N LEU A 456 12.03 -10.64 -25.18
CA LEU A 456 12.14 -11.42 -26.42
C LEU A 456 11.06 -12.51 -26.54
N PHE A 457 10.39 -12.90 -25.45
CA PHE A 457 9.19 -13.74 -25.49
C PHE A 457 7.88 -12.96 -25.73
N ASN A 458 7.95 -11.62 -25.75
CA ASN A 458 6.89 -10.80 -26.30
C ASN A 458 6.93 -10.91 -27.84
N GLU A 459 5.96 -11.64 -28.38
CA GLU A 459 5.89 -11.94 -29.81
C GLU A 459 5.85 -10.65 -30.66
N LYS A 460 5.14 -9.61 -30.19
CA LYS A 460 5.06 -8.33 -30.92
C LYS A 460 6.44 -7.67 -31.07
N VAL A 461 7.26 -7.76 -30.01
CA VAL A 461 8.61 -7.19 -30.00
C VAL A 461 9.56 -7.99 -30.88
N SER A 462 9.57 -9.31 -30.73
CA SER A 462 10.55 -10.17 -31.41
C SER A 462 10.23 -10.47 -32.88
N SER A 463 8.96 -10.34 -33.30
CA SER A 463 8.52 -10.71 -34.66
C SER A 463 9.29 -9.96 -35.75
N SER A 464 9.52 -8.66 -35.60
CA SER A 464 10.25 -7.85 -36.58
C SER A 464 11.67 -8.36 -36.80
N LEU A 465 12.39 -8.69 -35.73
CA LEU A 465 13.73 -9.27 -35.80
C LEU A 465 13.72 -10.67 -36.42
N PHE A 466 12.78 -11.54 -36.02
CA PHE A 466 12.69 -12.92 -36.51
C PHE A 466 12.32 -13.00 -37.99
N GLU A 467 11.41 -12.15 -38.45
CA GLU A 467 11.07 -11.98 -39.87
C GLU A 467 12.30 -11.51 -40.65
N LYS A 468 13.04 -10.52 -40.13
CA LYS A 468 14.22 -9.96 -40.79
C LYS A 468 15.35 -10.97 -40.97
N ILE A 469 15.60 -11.81 -39.96
CA ILE A 469 16.58 -12.90 -40.06
C ILE A 469 16.03 -14.15 -40.79
N LYS A 470 14.81 -14.08 -41.34
CA LYS A 470 14.08 -15.17 -42.00
C LYS A 470 14.09 -16.47 -41.20
N TRP A 471 14.03 -16.35 -39.87
CA TRP A 471 13.98 -17.50 -39.00
C TRP A 471 12.52 -17.93 -38.88
N THR A 472 12.19 -19.09 -39.46
CA THR A 472 10.88 -19.70 -39.29
C THR A 472 10.70 -20.00 -37.81
N VAL A 473 9.93 -19.17 -37.11
CA VAL A 473 9.59 -19.33 -35.69
C VAL A 473 9.11 -20.76 -35.49
N PRO A 474 9.92 -21.65 -34.89
CA PRO A 474 9.50 -23.02 -34.75
C PRO A 474 8.40 -23.06 -33.70
N HIS A 475 7.52 -24.07 -33.77
CA HIS A 475 6.44 -24.27 -32.79
C HIS A 475 6.97 -24.27 -31.34
N ASN A 476 8.26 -24.56 -31.17
CA ASN A 476 8.99 -24.56 -29.90
C ASN A 476 9.02 -23.20 -29.17
N ILE A 477 8.97 -22.02 -29.83
CA ILE A 477 9.00 -20.72 -29.09
C ILE A 477 7.76 -20.58 -28.20
N LYS A 478 6.60 -21.04 -28.69
CA LYS A 478 5.37 -21.06 -27.88
C LYS A 478 5.49 -21.99 -26.68
N LEU A 479 6.20 -23.12 -26.82
CA LEU A 479 6.53 -24.01 -25.70
C LEU A 479 7.50 -23.31 -24.73
N LYS A 480 8.49 -22.56 -25.25
CA LYS A 480 9.48 -21.75 -24.49
C LYS A 480 8.85 -20.70 -23.63
N LYS A 481 7.96 -19.93 -24.23
CA LYS A 481 7.17 -18.94 -23.53
C LYS A 481 6.29 -19.58 -22.44
N ARG A 482 5.61 -20.70 -22.75
CA ARG A 482 4.77 -21.39 -21.75
C ARG A 482 5.56 -21.88 -20.55
N GLU A 483 6.74 -22.47 -20.78
CA GLU A 483 7.57 -22.99 -19.69
C GLU A 483 8.18 -21.86 -18.85
N LEU A 484 8.69 -20.80 -19.49
CA LEU A 484 9.13 -19.60 -18.79
C LEU A 484 8.01 -19.05 -17.88
N LYS A 485 6.81 -18.87 -18.44
CA LYS A 485 5.64 -18.37 -17.71
C LYS A 485 5.26 -19.27 -16.53
N LYS A 486 5.30 -20.59 -16.70
CA LYS A 486 5.05 -21.55 -15.59
C LYS A 486 6.06 -21.36 -14.46
N ARG A 487 7.34 -21.15 -14.78
CA ARG A 487 8.39 -20.92 -13.77
C ARG A 487 8.24 -19.56 -13.09
N LEU A 488 7.92 -18.51 -13.85
CA LEU A 488 7.65 -17.17 -13.32
C LEU A 488 6.45 -17.19 -12.36
N ILE A 489 5.31 -17.80 -12.71
CA ILE A 489 4.15 -17.93 -11.81
C ILE A 489 4.53 -18.61 -10.48
N LYS A 490 5.36 -19.65 -10.51
CA LYS A 490 5.76 -20.35 -9.28
C LYS A 490 6.74 -19.55 -8.41
N ARG A 491 7.51 -18.64 -9.00
CA ARG A 491 8.63 -17.96 -8.33
C ARG A 491 8.30 -16.54 -7.93
N ILE A 492 7.52 -15.80 -8.73
CA ILE A 492 7.18 -14.40 -8.46
C ILE A 492 6.47 -14.23 -7.10
N PRO A 493 5.50 -15.07 -6.69
CA PRO A 493 4.93 -14.98 -5.34
C PRO A 493 5.97 -15.16 -4.22
N ALA A 494 6.94 -16.05 -4.41
CA ALA A 494 8.04 -16.25 -3.46
C ALA A 494 9.13 -15.16 -3.52
N MET A 495 9.19 -14.40 -4.61
CA MET A 495 10.08 -13.24 -4.80
C MET A 495 9.44 -11.94 -4.26
N THR A 496 8.12 -11.81 -4.34
CA THR A 496 7.34 -10.63 -3.89
C THR A 496 7.04 -10.61 -2.39
N GLN A 497 7.44 -11.66 -1.66
CA GLN A 497 7.41 -11.73 -0.19
C GLN A 497 8.80 -11.52 0.41
N LYS A 498 9.81 -11.20 -0.40
CA LYS A 498 11.22 -11.13 0.01
C LYS A 498 11.76 -9.75 -0.36
N TYR A 499 11.87 -8.89 0.65
CA TYR A 499 12.44 -7.55 0.59
C TYR A 499 13.54 -7.41 -0.48
N GLY A 500 13.21 -6.84 -1.65
CA GLY A 500 14.14 -6.44 -2.70
C GLY A 500 13.98 -7.10 -4.08
N PHE A 501 13.14 -8.12 -4.24
CA PHE A 501 12.91 -8.80 -5.54
C PHE A 501 11.55 -8.45 -6.17
N GLU A 502 10.73 -7.65 -5.50
CA GLU A 502 9.40 -7.22 -5.96
C GLU A 502 9.52 -6.45 -7.29
N LEU A 503 10.36 -5.40 -7.30
CA LEU A 503 10.55 -4.55 -8.47
C LEU A 503 11.14 -5.32 -9.67
N PHE A 504 12.02 -6.31 -9.43
CA PHE A 504 12.52 -7.21 -10.48
C PHE A 504 11.38 -7.92 -11.22
N ALA A 505 10.47 -8.49 -10.43
CA ALA A 505 9.36 -9.26 -10.96
C ALA A 505 8.44 -8.36 -11.80
N LEU A 506 8.17 -7.13 -11.33
CA LEU A 506 7.40 -6.15 -12.08
C LEU A 506 8.07 -5.80 -13.42
N HIS A 507 9.40 -5.61 -13.44
CA HIS A 507 10.15 -5.39 -14.68
C HIS A 507 10.06 -6.56 -15.66
N CYS A 508 10.16 -7.81 -15.19
CA CYS A 508 9.98 -8.99 -16.04
C CYS A 508 8.56 -9.05 -16.63
N LEU A 509 7.54 -8.72 -15.83
CA LEU A 509 6.15 -8.65 -16.26
C LEU A 509 5.90 -7.53 -17.27
N TYR A 510 6.55 -6.38 -17.06
CA TYR A 510 6.53 -5.26 -17.98
C TYR A 510 7.19 -5.61 -19.30
N GLU A 511 8.39 -6.21 -19.32
CA GLU A 511 9.04 -6.61 -20.57
C GLU A 511 8.20 -7.61 -21.38
N LEU A 512 7.45 -8.52 -20.73
CA LEU A 512 6.53 -9.44 -21.41
C LEU A 512 5.35 -8.76 -22.11
N GLN A 513 4.91 -7.59 -21.62
CA GLN A 513 3.71 -6.85 -22.06
C GLN A 513 2.47 -7.77 -22.27
N ASP A 514 2.22 -8.70 -21.34
CA ASP A 514 1.08 -9.62 -21.40
C ASP A 514 0.15 -9.39 -20.21
N GLU A 515 -0.80 -8.47 -20.36
CA GLU A 515 -1.72 -8.01 -19.31
C GLU A 515 -2.45 -9.17 -18.59
N ARG A 516 -2.90 -10.19 -19.35
CA ARG A 516 -3.57 -11.38 -18.79
C ARG A 516 -2.62 -12.20 -17.92
N PHE A 517 -1.36 -12.28 -18.32
CA PHE A 517 -0.34 -12.96 -17.52
C PHE A 517 0.06 -12.15 -16.28
N VAL A 518 0.14 -10.82 -16.37
CA VAL A 518 0.35 -9.94 -15.21
C VAL A 518 -0.76 -10.16 -14.19
N TRP A 519 -2.01 -10.08 -14.62
CA TRP A 519 -3.18 -10.36 -13.78
C TRP A 519 -3.06 -11.73 -13.12
N LYS A 520 -2.78 -12.79 -13.89
CA LYS A 520 -2.65 -14.16 -13.37
C LYS A 520 -1.53 -14.33 -12.34
N VAL A 521 -0.43 -13.59 -12.47
CA VAL A 521 0.70 -13.67 -11.54
C VAL A 521 0.40 -12.94 -10.23
N LEU A 522 -0.37 -11.85 -10.29
CA LEU A 522 -0.69 -10.97 -9.16
C LEU A 522 -2.14 -11.13 -8.65
N GLU A 523 -2.91 -12.10 -9.14
CA GLU A 523 -4.33 -12.30 -8.80
C GLU A 523 -4.55 -12.56 -7.30
N THR A 524 -3.54 -13.12 -6.63
CA THR A 524 -3.59 -13.43 -5.19
C THR A 524 -3.19 -12.25 -4.31
N HIS A 525 -2.67 -11.17 -4.88
CA HIS A 525 -2.17 -10.01 -4.15
C HIS A 525 -3.28 -8.97 -4.07
N SER A 526 -3.80 -8.70 -2.86
CA SER A 526 -4.68 -7.57 -2.57
C SER A 526 -3.90 -6.30 -2.19
N PHE A 527 -2.62 -6.47 -1.85
CA PHE A 527 -1.71 -5.46 -1.32
C PHE A 527 -0.34 -5.56 -2.02
N MET A 528 0.30 -4.41 -2.23
CA MET A 528 1.67 -4.30 -2.74
C MET A 528 2.52 -3.40 -1.83
N ASP A 529 3.60 -3.95 -1.29
CA ASP A 529 4.59 -3.22 -0.50
C ASP A 529 5.88 -3.03 -1.29
N LEU A 530 6.24 -1.78 -1.57
CA LEU A 530 7.52 -1.39 -2.13
C LEU A 530 8.29 -0.46 -1.19
N SER A 531 7.92 -0.40 0.08
CA SER A 531 8.54 0.51 1.04
C SER A 531 10.06 0.28 1.14
N ASN A 532 10.82 1.36 1.28
CA ASN A 532 12.28 1.37 1.30
C ASN A 532 12.94 0.93 -0.03
N ILE A 533 12.20 0.95 -1.14
CA ILE A 533 12.74 0.75 -2.49
C ILE A 533 12.72 2.09 -3.21
N SER A 534 13.91 2.65 -3.49
CA SER A 534 14.05 3.87 -4.29
C SER A 534 13.53 3.64 -5.71
N LEU A 535 12.51 4.39 -6.12
CA LEU A 535 11.86 4.25 -7.43
C LEU A 535 12.36 5.31 -8.42
N ARG A 536 12.73 4.91 -9.65
CA ARG A 536 12.94 5.84 -10.77
C ARG A 536 11.64 6.22 -11.45
N SER A 537 11.70 7.27 -12.25
CA SER A 537 10.63 7.58 -13.21
C SER A 537 10.33 6.40 -14.15
N THR A 538 11.34 5.65 -14.61
CA THR A 538 11.11 4.42 -15.41
C THR A 538 10.43 3.31 -14.59
N ASP A 539 10.77 3.17 -13.30
CA ASP A 539 10.15 2.19 -12.42
C ASP A 539 8.69 2.56 -12.12
N CYS A 540 8.38 3.86 -12.07
CA CYS A 540 7.02 4.35 -11.94
C CYS A 540 6.15 3.96 -13.14
N TRP A 541 6.68 4.02 -14.37
CA TRP A 541 5.98 3.53 -15.57
C TRP A 541 5.73 2.01 -15.53
N VAL A 542 6.69 1.25 -15.02
CA VAL A 542 6.55 -0.21 -14.83
C VAL A 542 5.48 -0.52 -13.79
N LEU A 543 5.51 0.16 -12.65
CA LEU A 543 4.53 0.03 -11.58
C LEU A 543 3.12 0.41 -12.06
N LEU A 544 2.99 1.54 -12.77
CA LEU A 544 1.75 1.99 -13.38
C LEU A 544 1.14 0.91 -14.29
N TYR A 545 1.93 0.36 -15.22
CA TYR A 545 1.48 -0.70 -16.11
C TYR A 545 0.98 -1.93 -15.35
N CYS A 546 1.73 -2.38 -14.34
CA CYS A 546 1.35 -3.55 -13.55
C CYS A 546 0.08 -3.31 -12.73
N LEU A 547 -0.08 -2.15 -12.09
CA LEU A 547 -1.27 -1.80 -11.31
C LEU A 547 -2.50 -1.62 -12.21
N GLN A 548 -2.35 -1.06 -13.41
CA GLN A 548 -3.43 -0.98 -14.40
C GLN A 548 -3.93 -2.36 -14.85
N CYS A 549 -3.04 -3.36 -14.94
CA CYS A 549 -3.42 -4.74 -15.21
C CYS A 549 -4.14 -5.42 -14.02
N CYS A 550 -4.00 -4.87 -12.82
CA CYS A 550 -4.41 -5.51 -11.55
C CYS A 550 -5.24 -4.54 -10.68
N PRO A 551 -6.45 -4.15 -11.12
CA PRO A 551 -7.30 -3.18 -10.41
C PRO A 551 -7.82 -3.69 -9.06
N HIS A 552 -7.62 -4.96 -8.73
CA HIS A 552 -7.94 -5.56 -7.42
C HIS A 552 -6.89 -5.28 -6.35
N ILE A 553 -5.70 -4.79 -6.72
CA ILE A 553 -4.69 -4.32 -5.76
C ILE A 553 -5.14 -2.96 -5.24
N ARG A 554 -5.80 -2.96 -4.08
CA ARG A 554 -6.39 -1.76 -3.46
C ARG A 554 -5.50 -1.11 -2.41
N GLU A 555 -4.48 -1.83 -1.94
CA GLU A 555 -3.57 -1.33 -0.93
C GLU A 555 -2.13 -1.20 -1.50
N LEU A 556 -1.55 0.00 -1.41
CA LEU A 556 -0.22 0.30 -1.93
C LEU A 556 0.64 1.04 -0.90
N ASN A 557 1.81 0.50 -0.60
CA ASN A 557 2.78 1.08 0.32
C ASN A 557 4.08 1.47 -0.42
N LEU A 558 4.34 2.77 -0.54
CA LEU A 558 5.51 3.41 -1.17
C LEU A 558 6.26 4.32 -0.17
N MET A 559 6.24 3.97 1.12
CA MET A 559 6.98 4.73 2.14
C MET A 559 8.49 4.64 1.90
N TYR A 560 9.21 5.76 2.00
CA TYR A 560 10.66 5.85 1.78
C TYR A 560 11.11 5.36 0.38
N CYS A 561 10.37 5.75 -0.66
CA CYS A 561 10.64 5.37 -2.06
C CYS A 561 11.29 6.48 -2.90
N ASP A 562 11.75 7.57 -2.26
CA ASP A 562 12.28 8.78 -2.91
C ASP A 562 11.29 9.35 -3.96
N LEU A 563 9.99 9.43 -3.63
CA LEU A 563 8.99 9.95 -4.56
C LEU A 563 9.11 11.46 -4.67
N THR A 564 9.16 11.94 -5.91
CA THR A 564 9.14 13.35 -6.23
C THR A 564 7.84 13.73 -6.95
N ALA A 565 7.55 15.03 -7.08
CA ALA A 565 6.34 15.51 -7.76
C ALA A 565 6.15 14.89 -9.17
N ASP A 566 7.21 14.77 -9.96
CA ASP A 566 7.13 14.18 -11.30
C ASP A 566 6.89 12.67 -11.28
N LYS A 567 7.46 11.94 -10.30
CA LYS A 567 7.18 10.51 -10.12
C LYS A 567 5.73 10.27 -9.70
N LEU A 568 5.22 11.12 -8.81
CA LEU A 568 3.82 11.09 -8.38
C LEU A 568 2.87 11.37 -9.55
N LYS A 569 3.20 12.32 -10.44
CA LYS A 569 2.44 12.59 -11.65
C LYS A 569 2.33 11.36 -12.56
N ILE A 570 3.43 10.61 -12.74
CA ILE A 570 3.41 9.35 -13.50
C ILE A 570 2.49 8.32 -12.83
N LEU A 571 2.60 8.17 -11.50
CA LEU A 571 1.84 7.17 -10.74
C LEU A 571 0.38 7.56 -10.51
N GLN A 572 0.02 8.84 -10.64
CA GLN A 572 -1.29 9.39 -10.32
C GLN A 572 -2.46 8.52 -10.81
N PRO A 573 -2.51 8.00 -12.07
CA PRO A 573 -3.62 7.18 -12.51
C PRO A 573 -3.77 5.87 -11.73
N ALA A 574 -2.66 5.27 -11.27
CA ALA A 574 -2.69 4.10 -10.41
C ALA A 574 -3.02 4.44 -8.96
N LEU A 575 -2.50 5.54 -8.43
CA LEU A 575 -2.78 5.99 -7.06
C LEU A 575 -4.27 6.26 -6.84
N CYS A 576 -4.95 6.80 -7.86
CA CYS A 576 -6.40 7.05 -7.83
C CYS A 576 -7.25 5.76 -7.76
N MET A 577 -6.65 4.59 -8.04
CA MET A 577 -7.31 3.28 -7.99
C MET A 577 -7.18 2.57 -6.64
N CYS A 578 -6.43 3.15 -5.68
CA CYS A 578 -6.17 2.56 -4.37
C CYS A 578 -7.22 2.98 -3.32
N GLU A 579 -7.58 2.06 -2.42
CA GLU A 579 -8.36 2.33 -1.22
C GLU A 579 -7.45 2.75 -0.06
N THR A 580 -6.26 2.13 0.04
CA THR A 580 -5.25 2.45 1.07
C THR A 580 -3.95 2.79 0.39
N LEU A 581 -3.47 4.01 0.61
CA LEU A 581 -2.24 4.51 0.01
C LEU A 581 -1.32 5.07 1.09
N ARG A 582 -0.06 4.63 1.11
CA ARG A 582 0.97 5.16 2.00
C ARG A 582 2.20 5.54 1.20
N PHE A 583 2.70 6.75 1.33
CA PHE A 583 3.94 7.16 0.68
C PHE A 583 4.66 8.29 1.41
N SER A 584 5.96 8.43 1.11
CA SER A 584 6.78 9.52 1.65
C SER A 584 7.16 10.50 0.54
N VAL A 585 7.31 11.77 0.89
CA VAL A 585 7.76 12.84 -0.01
C VAL A 585 8.81 13.70 0.67
N GLU A 586 9.55 14.46 -0.13
CA GLU A 586 10.54 15.38 0.42
C GLU A 586 9.89 16.57 1.14
N HIS A 587 8.83 17.12 0.53
CA HIS A 587 8.05 18.23 1.07
C HIS A 587 6.55 18.01 0.85
N LEU A 588 5.75 18.16 1.91
CA LEU A 588 4.28 18.04 1.80
C LEU A 588 3.67 19.09 0.86
N SER A 589 4.31 20.24 0.65
CA SER A 589 3.81 21.27 -0.27
C SER A 589 3.70 20.80 -1.73
N GLU A 590 4.38 19.71 -2.10
CA GLU A 590 4.39 19.19 -3.47
C GLU A 590 3.22 18.25 -3.79
N VAL A 591 2.47 17.82 -2.76
CA VAL A 591 1.41 16.82 -2.93
C VAL A 591 0.00 17.42 -2.93
N GLY A 592 -0.14 18.75 -2.84
CA GLY A 592 -1.44 19.43 -2.78
C GLY A 592 -2.36 19.07 -3.93
N ASP A 593 -1.88 19.22 -5.18
CA ASP A 593 -2.63 18.87 -6.39
C ASP A 593 -3.01 17.38 -6.41
N LEU A 594 -2.11 16.50 -5.96
CA LEU A 594 -2.38 15.06 -5.87
C LEU A 594 -3.46 14.76 -4.83
N ILE A 595 -3.41 15.36 -3.65
CA ILE A 595 -4.43 15.19 -2.60
C ILE A 595 -5.79 15.68 -3.10
N GLN A 596 -5.82 16.79 -3.83
CA GLN A 596 -7.05 17.31 -4.41
C GLN A 596 -7.68 16.30 -5.40
N ILE A 597 -6.87 15.73 -6.29
CA ILE A 597 -7.31 14.69 -7.26
C ILE A 597 -7.73 13.40 -6.54
N LEU A 598 -6.95 12.99 -5.54
CA LEU A 598 -7.28 11.83 -4.72
C LEU A 598 -8.58 12.04 -3.92
N GLY A 599 -8.89 13.28 -3.53
CA GLY A 599 -10.16 13.67 -2.91
C GLY A 599 -11.37 13.56 -3.83
N GLU A 600 -11.18 13.58 -5.15
CA GLU A 600 -12.24 13.27 -6.11
C GLU A 600 -12.51 11.76 -6.22
N SER A 601 -11.54 10.94 -5.79
CA SER A 601 -11.66 9.49 -5.82
C SER A 601 -12.65 9.00 -4.77
N LYS A 602 -13.71 8.31 -5.21
CA LYS A 602 -14.74 7.75 -4.32
C LYS A 602 -14.32 6.49 -3.58
N ILE A 603 -13.14 5.96 -3.86
CA ILE A 603 -12.66 4.69 -3.31
C ILE A 603 -11.56 4.87 -2.25
N LEU A 604 -10.92 6.04 -2.16
CA LEU A 604 -9.87 6.28 -1.18
C LEU A 604 -10.45 6.24 0.24
N ARG A 605 -9.87 5.40 1.10
CA ARG A 605 -10.24 5.22 2.51
C ARG A 605 -9.16 5.67 3.46
N GLU A 606 -7.90 5.41 3.13
CA GLU A 606 -6.76 5.77 3.94
C GLU A 606 -5.64 6.31 3.04
N LEU A 607 -5.12 7.48 3.39
CA LEU A 607 -3.98 8.10 2.76
C LEU A 607 -3.00 8.54 3.85
N LYS A 608 -1.79 7.97 3.85
CA LYS A 608 -0.69 8.41 4.70
C LYS A 608 0.39 9.04 3.85
N VAL A 609 0.71 10.31 4.10
CA VAL A 609 1.81 11.03 3.48
C VAL A 609 2.77 11.52 4.55
N GLN A 610 4.05 11.21 4.44
CA GLN A 610 5.05 11.60 5.43
C GLN A 610 6.24 12.31 4.78
N GLU A 611 6.80 13.33 5.44
CA GLU A 611 8.08 13.91 5.01
C GLU A 611 9.27 12.97 5.31
N ASP A 612 10.19 12.83 4.35
CA ASP A 612 11.38 11.98 4.45
C ASP A 612 12.41 12.52 5.46
N GLU A 613 13.07 11.60 6.19
CA GLU A 613 13.95 11.91 7.34
C GLU A 613 15.26 12.64 7.01
N ASN A 614 15.62 12.81 5.73
CA ASN A 614 16.96 13.23 5.30
C ASN A 614 17.09 14.74 4.99
N SER A 615 16.01 15.52 5.03
CA SER A 615 16.12 16.98 4.90
C SER A 615 16.66 17.54 6.22
N ALA A 616 17.90 18.04 6.21
CA ALA A 616 18.57 18.58 7.40
C ALA A 616 17.86 19.82 8.00
N GLU A 617 16.80 20.31 7.35
CA GLU A 617 16.14 21.59 7.60
C GLU A 617 14.60 21.50 7.76
N SER A 618 13.96 20.31 7.83
CA SER A 618 12.49 20.23 7.96
C SER A 618 12.00 19.57 9.24
N HIS A 619 11.03 20.22 9.90
CA HIS A 619 10.19 19.62 10.92
C HIS A 619 9.38 18.47 10.30
N ARG A 620 9.45 17.29 10.91
CA ARG A 620 8.81 16.07 10.38
C ARG A 620 7.30 16.16 10.48
N TRP A 621 6.63 16.58 9.42
CA TRP A 621 5.18 16.51 9.34
C TRP A 621 4.74 15.15 8.77
N SER A 622 3.80 14.50 9.46
CA SER A 622 3.07 13.34 8.95
C SER A 622 1.62 13.76 8.76
N LEU A 623 1.14 13.63 7.53
CA LEU A 623 -0.23 13.84 7.12
C LEU A 623 -0.94 12.49 7.01
N ASP A 624 -1.81 12.19 7.96
CA ASP A 624 -2.65 11.01 7.94
C ASP A 624 -4.09 11.43 7.61
N LEU A 625 -4.55 11.05 6.44
CA LEU A 625 -5.91 11.21 5.94
C LEU A 625 -6.64 9.88 6.09
N SER A 626 -7.74 9.86 6.83
CA SER A 626 -8.65 8.71 6.82
C SER A 626 -10.07 9.17 6.54
N VAL A 627 -10.76 8.43 5.67
CA VAL A 627 -12.15 8.65 5.32
C VAL A 627 -12.96 7.67 6.14
N THR A 628 -13.71 8.19 7.11
CA THR A 628 -14.65 7.40 7.90
C THR A 628 -16.02 8.02 7.70
N HIS A 629 -17.00 7.25 7.20
CA HIS A 629 -18.39 7.71 7.22
C HIS A 629 -18.70 8.96 6.35
N GLY A 630 -17.93 9.19 5.28
CA GLY A 630 -18.11 10.36 4.41
C GLY A 630 -17.61 11.68 5.01
N ASP A 631 -17.17 11.66 6.27
CA ASP A 631 -16.31 12.68 6.85
C ASP A 631 -14.85 12.22 6.72
N VAL A 632 -13.96 13.19 6.59
CA VAL A 632 -12.54 12.92 6.38
C VAL A 632 -11.80 13.51 7.56
N LEU A 633 -11.04 12.66 8.22
CA LEU A 633 -10.16 13.01 9.32
C LEU A 633 -8.76 13.29 8.76
N LEU A 634 -8.35 14.56 8.75
CA LEU A 634 -6.93 14.92 8.66
C LEU A 634 -6.33 14.78 10.04
N SER A 635 -5.19 14.13 10.15
CA SER A 635 -4.33 14.20 11.32
C SER A 635 -2.97 14.67 10.84
N LEU A 636 -2.52 15.80 11.35
CA LEU A 636 -1.23 16.36 11.03
C LEU A 636 -0.39 16.36 12.30
N SER A 637 0.60 15.48 12.36
CA SER A 637 1.47 15.30 13.52
C SER A 637 2.90 15.71 13.22
N SER A 638 3.59 16.30 14.21
CA SER A 638 5.00 16.64 14.12
C SER A 638 5.84 15.70 14.99
N SER A 639 7.02 15.26 14.54
CA SER A 639 7.84 14.35 15.37
C SER A 639 8.49 15.09 16.54
N GLU A 640 8.33 14.54 17.74
CA GLU A 640 8.69 15.11 19.06
C GLU A 640 10.19 15.36 19.32
N LYS A 641 11.07 15.32 18.31
CA LYS A 641 12.53 15.45 18.47
C LYS A 641 13.05 16.89 18.34
N ASN A 642 12.46 17.82 19.09
CA ASN A 642 13.03 19.07 19.64
C ASN A 642 11.84 19.97 20.01
N PRO A 643 11.47 20.10 21.29
CA PRO A 643 10.44 21.03 21.72
C PRO A 643 11.03 22.45 21.74
N SER A 644 11.29 23.03 20.57
CA SER A 644 11.44 24.48 20.45
C SER A 644 10.06 25.07 20.70
N PHE A 645 9.96 25.94 21.70
CA PHE A 645 8.76 26.69 22.02
C PHE A 645 8.36 27.56 20.80
N PRO A 646 7.12 27.50 20.26
CA PRO A 646 5.98 26.66 20.63
C PRO A 646 5.44 25.86 19.41
N ALA A 647 5.80 24.59 19.33
CA ALA A 647 5.29 23.71 18.30
C ALA A 647 3.83 23.25 18.58
N VAL A 648 3.01 23.23 17.52
CA VAL A 648 1.79 22.43 17.48
C VAL A 648 2.17 20.96 17.35
N LEU A 649 1.64 20.13 18.24
CA LEU A 649 2.00 18.71 18.38
C LEU A 649 1.12 17.80 17.53
N ASN A 650 -0.16 18.15 17.37
CA ASN A 650 -1.10 17.43 16.53
C ASN A 650 -2.28 18.35 16.15
N ILE A 651 -2.71 18.29 14.90
CA ILE A 651 -3.92 18.93 14.39
C ILE A 651 -4.82 17.85 13.84
N SER A 652 -6.03 17.71 14.38
CA SER A 652 -7.06 16.85 13.79
C SER A 652 -8.19 17.70 13.21
N LEU A 653 -8.49 17.50 11.93
CA LEU A 653 -9.52 18.23 11.19
C LEU A 653 -10.59 17.26 10.73
N THR A 654 -11.86 17.65 10.85
CA THR A 654 -12.97 16.91 10.23
C THR A 654 -13.68 17.79 9.21
N TYR A 655 -13.76 17.32 7.97
CA TYR A 655 -14.48 17.97 6.85
C TYR A 655 -15.37 16.96 6.11
N SER A 656 -16.33 17.47 5.34
CA SER A 656 -17.13 16.61 4.45
C SER A 656 -16.30 16.14 3.26
N HIS A 657 -16.54 14.93 2.74
CA HIS A 657 -15.82 14.41 1.56
C HIS A 657 -15.93 15.33 0.32
N SER A 658 -17.03 16.09 0.20
CA SER A 658 -17.21 17.09 -0.87
C SER A 658 -16.29 18.32 -0.74
N GLU A 659 -15.71 18.57 0.43
CA GLU A 659 -14.84 19.72 0.66
C GLU A 659 -13.37 19.42 0.36
N ILE A 660 -12.94 18.15 0.27
CA ILE A 660 -11.56 17.81 -0.08
C ILE A 660 -11.19 18.37 -1.45
N SER A 661 -12.04 18.16 -2.47
CA SER A 661 -11.78 18.65 -3.84
C SER A 661 -11.94 20.16 -3.98
N ASN A 662 -12.69 20.80 -3.08
CA ASN A 662 -12.93 22.25 -3.05
C ASN A 662 -11.88 23.02 -2.23
N THR A 663 -11.05 22.32 -1.46
CA THR A 663 -9.97 22.92 -0.66
C THR A 663 -8.73 23.08 -1.52
N ASP A 664 -8.12 24.27 -1.49
CA ASP A 664 -6.80 24.50 -2.10
C ASP A 664 -5.71 23.91 -1.19
N TRP A 665 -5.50 22.61 -1.31
CA TRP A 665 -4.49 21.85 -0.54
C TRP A 665 -3.07 22.36 -0.81
N THR A 666 -2.81 22.88 -2.00
CA THR A 666 -1.52 23.44 -2.37
C THR A 666 -1.24 24.70 -1.55
N LEU A 667 -2.20 25.63 -1.47
CA LEU A 667 -2.09 26.82 -0.63
C LEU A 667 -2.03 26.46 0.86
N PHE A 668 -2.85 25.51 1.32
CA PHE A 668 -2.87 25.05 2.71
C PHE A 668 -1.50 24.49 3.13
N LEU A 669 -0.94 23.53 2.39
CA LEU A 669 0.33 22.89 2.71
C LEU A 669 1.52 23.85 2.55
N GLN A 670 1.49 24.78 1.59
CA GLN A 670 2.50 25.84 1.48
C GLN A 670 2.48 26.80 2.68
N THR A 671 1.29 27.19 3.13
CA THR A 671 1.14 28.10 4.29
C THR A 671 1.58 27.41 5.58
N LEU A 672 1.24 26.12 5.72
CA LEU A 672 1.66 25.29 6.84
C LEU A 672 3.19 25.09 6.87
N SER A 673 3.81 24.84 5.71
CA SER A 673 5.27 24.76 5.58
C SER A 673 5.96 26.07 5.96
N LYS A 674 5.43 27.22 5.50
CA LYS A 674 5.94 28.55 5.90
C LYS A 674 5.80 28.79 7.40
N ALA A 675 4.68 28.40 8.01
CA ALA A 675 4.49 28.50 9.45
C ALA A 675 5.53 27.63 10.17
N GLY A 676 5.76 26.40 9.72
CA GLY A 676 6.82 25.53 10.25
C GLY A 676 8.19 26.20 10.29
N LYS A 677 8.62 26.88 9.20
CA LYS A 677 9.92 27.57 9.15
C LYS A 677 10.05 28.74 10.13
N LEU A 678 8.95 29.46 10.39
CA LEU A 678 8.94 30.58 11.35
C LEU A 678 9.04 30.12 12.81
N ALA A 679 8.75 28.85 13.12
CA ALA A 679 8.85 28.30 14.47
C ALA A 679 10.30 28.19 14.99
N GLU A 680 11.30 28.28 14.10
CA GLU A 680 12.72 28.23 14.46
C GLU A 680 13.22 29.57 15.05
N ASP A 681 12.54 30.68 14.76
CA ASP A 681 12.87 32.00 15.29
C ASP A 681 11.95 32.34 16.46
N SER A 682 12.46 32.22 17.69
CA SER A 682 11.73 32.55 18.92
C SER A 682 11.16 33.98 18.96
N SER A 683 11.67 34.89 18.11
CA SER A 683 11.19 36.28 18.00
C SER A 683 9.99 36.46 17.06
N ALA A 684 9.64 35.45 16.24
CA ALA A 684 8.57 35.50 15.24
C ALA A 684 7.30 34.71 15.64
N LEU A 685 7.10 34.49 16.95
CA LEU A 685 6.01 33.68 17.49
C LEU A 685 4.61 34.16 17.07
N GLU A 686 4.36 35.47 17.15
CA GLU A 686 3.06 36.02 16.76
C GLU A 686 2.74 35.77 15.29
N ASP A 687 3.75 35.92 14.43
CA ASP A 687 3.64 35.66 12.99
C ASP A 687 3.41 34.17 12.71
N HIS A 688 4.07 33.26 13.45
CA HIS A 688 3.86 31.82 13.35
C HIS A 688 2.42 31.41 13.67
N VAL A 689 1.90 31.83 14.83
CA VAL A 689 0.55 31.48 15.30
C VAL A 689 -0.51 32.06 14.36
N SER A 690 -0.34 33.30 13.92
CA SER A 690 -1.24 33.95 12.98
C SER A 690 -1.25 33.22 11.63
N LEU A 691 -0.08 32.87 11.09
CA LEU A 691 0.03 32.21 9.79
C LEU A 691 -0.58 30.80 9.82
N LEU A 692 -0.32 30.02 10.87
CA LEU A 692 -0.89 28.69 11.05
C LEU A 692 -2.42 28.75 11.16
N LEU A 693 -2.96 29.61 12.03
CA LEU A 693 -4.41 29.69 12.22
C LEU A 693 -5.12 30.28 11.00
N SER A 694 -4.45 31.16 10.23
CA SER A 694 -4.96 31.63 8.94
C SER A 694 -5.08 30.53 7.89
N SER A 695 -4.20 29.51 7.91
CA SER A 695 -4.31 28.38 6.97
C SER A 695 -5.59 27.57 7.16
N PHE A 696 -6.18 27.57 8.35
CA PHE A 696 -7.45 26.89 8.60
C PHE A 696 -8.66 27.69 8.10
N GLN A 697 -8.51 29.00 7.82
CA GLN A 697 -9.58 29.83 7.28
C GLN A 697 -9.94 29.46 5.84
N SER A 698 -9.00 28.90 5.09
CA SER A 698 -9.24 28.43 3.72
C SER A 698 -9.89 27.05 3.64
N VAL A 699 -10.15 26.39 4.79
CA VAL A 699 -10.65 25.02 4.86
C VAL A 699 -12.03 25.02 5.53
N GLY A 700 -13.02 24.34 4.94
CA GLY A 700 -14.40 24.24 5.44
C GLY A 700 -14.53 23.38 6.71
N LEU A 701 -13.85 23.74 7.78
CA LEU A 701 -13.69 22.89 8.98
C LEU A 701 -14.99 22.80 9.78
N LYS A 702 -15.37 21.59 10.19
CA LYS A 702 -16.45 21.35 11.17
C LYS A 702 -15.90 21.18 12.59
N LYS A 703 -14.80 20.43 12.73
CA LYS A 703 -14.13 20.20 14.02
C LYS A 703 -12.62 20.43 13.87
N LEU A 704 -12.03 21.07 14.87
CA LEU A 704 -10.59 21.30 14.95
C LEU A 704 -10.09 20.92 16.35
N ASP A 705 -9.19 19.95 16.44
CA ASP A 705 -8.49 19.61 17.68
C ASP A 705 -7.03 20.06 17.57
N LEU A 706 -6.62 20.95 18.47
CA LEU A 706 -5.27 21.50 18.55
C LEU A 706 -4.57 20.98 19.79
N LYS A 707 -3.40 20.38 19.62
CA LYS A 707 -2.51 20.07 20.74
C LYS A 707 -1.33 21.05 20.76
N VAL A 708 -1.27 21.93 21.76
CA VAL A 708 -0.26 22.99 21.86
C VAL A 708 0.60 22.83 23.12
N PHE A 709 1.81 23.40 23.11
CA PHE A 709 2.70 23.36 24.28
C PHE A 709 2.27 24.36 25.38
N SER A 710 1.95 25.60 25.03
CA SER A 710 1.41 26.59 25.97
C SER A 710 0.37 27.49 25.30
N LEU A 711 -0.54 28.02 26.10
CA LEU A 711 -1.58 28.95 25.63
C LEU A 711 -1.28 30.35 26.17
N ASN A 712 -0.70 31.20 25.31
CA ASN A 712 -0.37 32.60 25.60
C ASN A 712 -1.37 33.57 24.93
N GLU A 713 -1.12 34.88 25.03
CA GLU A 713 -1.97 35.91 24.42
C GLU A 713 -2.08 35.78 22.88
N SER A 714 -0.97 35.44 22.21
CA SER A 714 -0.93 35.24 20.75
C SER A 714 -1.84 34.08 20.31
N TRP A 715 -1.76 32.93 20.99
CA TRP A 715 -2.64 31.78 20.76
C TRP A 715 -4.11 32.11 21.04
N ALA A 716 -4.38 32.82 22.14
CA ALA A 716 -5.73 33.25 22.49
C ALA A 716 -6.32 34.19 21.42
N SER A 717 -5.57 35.19 20.96
CA SER A 717 -5.96 36.11 19.89
C SER A 717 -6.23 35.37 18.57
N GLY A 718 -5.34 34.45 18.20
CA GLY A 718 -5.50 33.63 17.01
C GLY A 718 -6.74 32.73 17.07
N ILE A 719 -7.01 32.08 18.21
CA ILE A 719 -8.20 31.25 18.41
C ILE A 719 -9.47 32.10 18.27
N ILE A 720 -9.50 33.29 18.86
CA ILE A 720 -10.64 34.22 18.74
C ILE A 720 -10.86 34.59 17.26
N SER A 721 -9.78 34.95 16.55
CA SER A 721 -9.86 35.27 15.12
C SER A 721 -10.37 34.09 14.30
N LEU A 722 -9.91 32.86 14.59
CA LEU A 722 -10.35 31.67 13.88
C LEU A 722 -11.84 31.39 14.11
N VAL A 723 -12.30 31.45 15.36
CA VAL A 723 -13.73 31.29 15.69
C VAL A 723 -14.55 32.37 14.97
N GLN A 724 -14.10 33.61 14.93
CA GLN A 724 -14.87 34.68 14.26
C GLN A 724 -14.91 34.55 12.73
N THR A 725 -13.89 33.94 12.11
CA THR A 725 -13.75 33.88 10.65
C THR A 725 -14.21 32.55 10.05
N CYS A 726 -14.06 31.44 10.76
CA CYS A 726 -14.44 30.10 10.31
C CYS A 726 -15.88 29.77 10.74
N THR A 727 -16.85 30.25 9.96
CA THR A 727 -18.28 30.10 10.26
C THR A 727 -18.78 28.65 10.19
N SER A 728 -18.05 27.75 9.53
CA SER A 728 -18.38 26.32 9.46
C SER A 728 -18.02 25.54 10.73
N LEU A 729 -17.15 26.12 11.58
CA LEU A 729 -16.63 25.44 12.76
C LEU A 729 -17.74 25.20 13.78
N GLN A 730 -17.90 23.96 14.23
CA GLN A 730 -18.88 23.53 15.23
C GLN A 730 -18.21 23.23 16.57
N HIS A 731 -17.02 22.64 16.53
CA HIS A 731 -16.23 22.33 17.73
C HIS A 731 -14.74 22.69 17.55
N LEU A 732 -14.16 23.32 18.57
CA LEU A 732 -12.74 23.58 18.68
C LEU A 732 -12.25 23.01 20.01
N SER A 733 -11.37 22.02 19.99
CA SER A 733 -10.70 21.51 21.20
C SER A 733 -9.25 21.98 21.22
N VAL A 734 -8.76 22.43 22.38
CA VAL A 734 -7.36 22.84 22.57
C VAL A 734 -6.79 22.12 23.78
N SER A 735 -5.92 21.14 23.55
CA SER A 735 -5.19 20.41 24.59
C SER A 735 -3.81 21.01 24.78
N VAL A 736 -3.51 21.47 26.00
CA VAL A 736 -2.27 22.15 26.36
C VAL A 736 -1.41 21.23 27.21
N THR A 737 -0.25 20.84 26.67
CA THR A 737 0.67 19.89 27.34
C THR A 737 1.52 20.55 28.42
N GLY A 738 1.89 21.82 28.25
CA GLY A 738 2.55 22.67 29.24
C GLY A 738 1.54 23.49 30.06
N PHE A 739 1.56 24.82 29.92
CA PHE A 739 0.77 25.72 30.78
C PHE A 739 -0.27 26.56 30.03
N LEU A 740 -1.43 26.69 30.66
CA LEU A 740 -2.40 27.74 30.39
C LEU A 740 -1.97 29.01 31.13
N LEU A 741 -1.47 30.00 30.40
CA LEU A 741 -1.01 31.27 30.96
C LEU A 741 -2.21 32.16 31.28
N LYS A 742 -2.06 32.97 32.34
CA LYS A 742 -3.16 33.77 32.87
C LYS A 742 -3.67 34.79 31.84
N GLU A 743 -2.77 35.44 31.11
CA GLU A 743 -3.12 36.47 30.13
C GLU A 743 -3.94 35.89 28.97
N GLY A 744 -3.53 34.73 28.42
CA GLY A 744 -4.26 34.05 27.35
C GLY A 744 -5.66 33.59 27.79
N LEU A 745 -5.78 33.07 29.01
CA LEU A 745 -7.07 32.65 29.57
C LEU A 745 -8.02 33.83 29.79
N GLU A 746 -7.54 34.95 30.34
CA GLU A 746 -8.35 36.15 30.56
C GLU A 746 -8.85 36.74 29.23
N LEU A 747 -8.00 36.72 28.18
CA LEU A 747 -8.38 37.18 26.85
C LEU A 747 -9.50 36.33 26.23
N LEU A 748 -9.41 35.00 26.33
CA LEU A 748 -10.44 34.08 25.84
C LEU A 748 -11.75 34.24 26.61
N GLN A 749 -11.69 34.33 27.94
CA GLN A 749 -12.88 34.53 28.77
C GLN A 749 -13.59 35.85 28.49
N LYS A 750 -12.85 36.92 28.18
CA LYS A 750 -13.44 38.21 27.83
C LYS A 750 -14.12 38.21 26.45
N SER A 751 -13.60 37.42 25.51
CA SER A 751 -13.94 37.53 24.09
C SER A 751 -14.89 36.44 23.59
N LEU A 752 -14.87 35.24 24.16
CA LEU A 752 -15.71 34.10 23.78
C LEU A 752 -16.95 33.95 24.69
N MET A 753 -17.65 35.05 24.97
CA MET A 753 -18.83 35.06 25.84
C MET A 753 -20.10 34.49 25.17
N ASP A 754 -20.10 34.35 23.85
CA ASP A 754 -21.19 33.76 23.06
C ASP A 754 -20.65 33.30 21.68
N PRO A 755 -19.80 32.28 21.63
CA PRO A 755 -19.26 31.78 20.37
C PRO A 755 -20.34 31.05 19.56
N HIS A 756 -20.24 31.08 18.23
CA HIS A 756 -21.13 30.30 17.35
C HIS A 756 -20.81 28.79 17.37
N CYS A 757 -19.65 28.42 17.92
CA CYS A 757 -19.15 27.06 18.03
C CYS A 757 -18.79 26.72 19.48
N THR A 758 -18.71 25.43 19.81
CA THR A 758 -18.25 25.01 21.15
C THR A 758 -16.74 25.02 21.20
N VAL A 759 -16.15 25.76 22.13
CA VAL A 759 -14.70 25.78 22.35
C VAL A 759 -14.36 25.10 23.67
N THR A 760 -13.58 24.03 23.63
CA THR A 760 -13.09 23.29 24.80
C THR A 760 -11.58 23.49 24.93
N ILE A 761 -11.11 23.81 26.14
CA ILE A 761 -9.67 23.99 26.42
C ILE A 761 -9.29 23.15 27.62
N GLU A 762 -8.39 22.19 27.44
CA GLU A 762 -7.85 21.33 28.49
C GLU A 762 -6.37 21.66 28.74
N GLY A 763 -5.95 21.81 30.00
CA GLY A 763 -4.54 22.02 30.31
C GLY A 763 -4.26 22.22 31.79
N ARG A 764 -3.00 22.57 32.13
CA ARG A 764 -2.61 22.90 33.50
C ARG A 764 -2.53 24.41 33.68
N LYS A 765 -3.29 24.95 34.65
CA LYS A 765 -3.30 26.39 34.91
C LYS A 765 -2.00 26.82 35.60
N CYS A 766 -1.31 27.81 35.02
CA CYS A 766 -0.24 28.54 35.70
C CYS A 766 -0.78 29.86 36.27
N CYS A 767 -0.44 30.15 37.53
CA CYS A 767 -0.84 31.38 38.22
C CYS A 767 0.16 32.53 38.01
N LYS A 768 1.27 32.29 37.31
CA LYS A 768 2.32 33.27 37.03
C LYS A 768 2.15 33.89 35.63
N PRO A 769 2.50 35.17 35.45
CA PRO A 769 2.56 35.80 34.14
C PRO A 769 3.69 35.21 33.28
N THR A 770 3.57 35.36 31.95
CA THR A 770 4.40 34.67 30.92
C THR A 770 5.91 34.85 31.12
N ASP A 771 6.34 35.99 31.67
CA ASP A 771 7.72 36.39 31.93
C ASP A 771 8.32 35.84 33.24
N GLN A 772 7.51 35.18 34.09
CA GLN A 772 7.90 34.77 35.45
C GLN A 772 7.76 33.27 35.73
N CYS A 773 7.45 32.45 34.71
CA CYS A 773 7.31 31.00 34.82
C CYS A 773 8.58 30.29 34.32
N THR A 774 9.31 29.61 35.21
CA THR A 774 10.58 28.92 34.88
C THR A 774 10.44 27.39 34.86
N GLU A 775 11.40 26.66 34.27
CA GLU A 775 11.35 25.18 34.24
C GLU A 775 11.27 24.53 35.63
N GLU A 776 11.81 25.20 36.66
CA GLU A 776 11.77 24.70 38.04
C GLU A 776 10.36 24.77 38.65
N ASP A 777 9.52 25.71 38.20
CA ASP A 777 8.12 25.86 38.62
C ASP A 777 7.22 24.71 38.11
N TRP A 778 7.71 23.91 37.16
CA TRP A 778 6.95 22.80 36.56
C TRP A 778 6.67 21.68 37.56
N SER A 779 7.47 21.58 38.62
CA SER A 779 7.35 20.54 39.66
C SER A 779 6.57 20.99 40.90
N GLN A 780 6.43 22.31 41.13
CA GLN A 780 5.90 22.85 42.37
C GLN A 780 4.92 24.00 42.13
N SER A 781 3.65 23.75 42.49
CA SER A 781 2.59 24.74 42.80
C SER A 781 1.68 25.32 41.69
N CYS A 782 1.72 24.84 40.44
CA CYS A 782 0.70 25.17 39.42
C CYS A 782 0.24 23.92 38.65
N ASN A 783 -0.53 23.03 39.31
CA ASN A 783 -0.83 21.69 38.78
C ASN A 783 -2.32 21.31 38.84
N LYS A 784 -3.25 22.27 38.85
CA LYS A 784 -4.66 21.91 38.66
C LYS A 784 -4.90 21.72 37.15
N LYS A 785 -5.22 20.49 36.76
CA LYS A 785 -5.84 20.23 35.44
C LYS A 785 -7.18 20.96 35.41
N VAL A 786 -7.40 21.75 34.37
CA VAL A 786 -8.64 22.48 34.14
C VAL A 786 -9.11 22.17 32.74
N GLU A 787 -10.41 21.94 32.63
CA GLU A 787 -11.15 21.88 31.37
C GLU A 787 -12.11 23.07 31.36
N ILE A 788 -12.06 23.89 30.31
CA ILE A 788 -12.86 25.11 30.16
C ILE A 788 -13.71 24.96 28.91
N HIS A 789 -15.01 25.19 29.03
CA HIS A 789 -15.94 25.16 27.90
C HIS A 789 -16.54 26.54 27.68
N PHE A 790 -16.53 26.99 26.43
CA PHE A 790 -17.31 28.13 25.95
C PHE A 790 -18.40 27.58 25.03
N LYS A 791 -19.66 27.68 25.46
CA LYS A 791 -20.83 27.18 24.73
C LYS A 791 -21.65 28.38 24.17
N PRO A 792 -22.33 28.21 23.03
CA PRO A 792 -23.34 29.18 22.57
C PRO A 792 -24.48 29.32 23.60
N LYS A 793 -24.98 30.54 23.84
CA LYS A 793 -25.98 30.82 24.89
C LYS A 793 -27.28 30.01 24.81
N VAL A 794 -27.65 29.53 23.63
CA VAL A 794 -28.86 28.73 23.41
C VAL A 794 -28.83 27.40 24.19
N LEU A 795 -27.65 26.90 24.57
CA LEU A 795 -27.49 25.65 25.32
C LEU A 795 -27.57 25.81 26.85
N GLU A 796 -27.33 27.01 27.39
CA GLU A 796 -27.37 27.25 28.85
C GLU A 796 -28.81 27.34 29.39
N GLU A 797 -29.78 27.80 28.58
CA GLU A 797 -31.19 27.90 29.00
C GLU A 797 -31.91 26.54 29.13
N LEU A 798 -31.31 25.45 28.64
CA LEU A 798 -31.88 24.09 28.73
C LEU A 798 -31.46 23.35 30.01
N GLU A 799 -30.42 23.80 30.73
CA GLU A 799 -29.85 23.09 31.90
C GLU A 799 -30.51 23.49 33.26
N GLU A 800 -31.34 24.53 33.32
CA GLU A 800 -31.88 25.07 34.60
C GLU A 800 -33.25 24.52 35.07
N LEU A 801 -33.86 23.53 34.41
CA LEU A 801 -35.13 22.93 34.86
C LEU A 801 -34.96 21.49 35.38
N ASN A 802 -34.38 21.34 36.57
CA ASN A 802 -34.38 20.09 37.33
C ASN A 802 -35.28 20.18 38.58
N ILE A 803 -36.44 19.51 38.54
CA ILE A 803 -37.32 19.26 39.69
C ILE A 803 -37.14 17.79 40.14
N SER A 804 -37.00 17.65 41.46
CA SER A 804 -36.90 16.46 42.31
C SER A 804 -37.33 15.10 41.75
N ASP A 805 -36.40 14.15 41.81
CA ASP A 805 -36.60 12.72 41.62
C ASP A 805 -37.45 12.08 42.72
N SER A 806 -38.68 11.70 42.37
CA SER A 806 -39.38 10.60 43.00
C SER A 806 -40.25 9.88 41.97
N GLU A 807 -39.95 8.60 41.78
CA GLU A 807 -40.77 7.60 41.09
C GLU A 807 -41.23 7.95 39.66
N LEU A 808 -40.28 7.93 38.71
CA LEU A 808 -40.59 7.72 37.31
C LEU A 808 -40.17 6.31 36.87
N SER A 809 -41.19 5.55 36.52
CA SER A 809 -41.17 4.22 35.95
C SER A 809 -40.41 4.15 34.62
N GLY A 810 -39.33 3.35 34.58
CA GLY A 810 -39.09 2.42 33.48
C GLY A 810 -38.62 2.93 32.11
N LEU A 811 -38.22 4.18 31.95
CA LEU A 811 -37.71 4.72 30.68
C LEU A 811 -36.52 5.64 30.94
N ASP A 812 -35.32 5.07 31.00
CA ASP A 812 -34.09 5.77 30.61
C ASP A 812 -32.94 4.76 30.48
N LEU A 813 -32.70 4.30 29.25
CA LEU A 813 -31.40 3.76 28.86
C LEU A 813 -30.78 4.77 27.90
N HIS A 814 -29.96 5.67 28.43
CA HIS A 814 -29.09 6.50 27.62
C HIS A 814 -27.95 5.65 27.05
N CYS A 815 -28.17 5.06 25.88
CA CYS A 815 -27.06 4.63 25.03
C CYS A 815 -26.28 5.90 24.62
N GLN A 816 -25.05 6.05 25.12
CA GLN A 816 -24.17 7.17 24.80
C GLN A 816 -23.86 7.25 23.30
N SER A 817 -23.86 6.13 22.59
CA SER A 817 -23.62 6.05 21.14
C SER A 817 -24.75 6.64 20.29
N CYS A 818 -26.00 6.60 20.76
CA CYS A 818 -27.18 7.10 20.03
C CYS A 818 -27.67 8.47 20.54
N VAL A 819 -26.94 9.11 21.46
CA VAL A 819 -27.39 10.32 22.17
C VAL A 819 -27.48 11.54 21.24
N HIS A 820 -26.73 11.52 20.14
CA HIS A 820 -26.65 12.60 19.15
C HIS A 820 -27.77 12.57 18.10
N ILE A 821 -28.55 11.48 18.02
CA ILE A 821 -29.74 11.40 17.17
C ILE A 821 -30.94 11.92 17.97
N VAL A 822 -31.39 13.13 17.63
CA VAL A 822 -32.49 13.81 18.31
C VAL A 822 -33.81 13.06 18.02
N ASP A 823 -34.38 12.40 19.03
CA ASP A 823 -35.79 11.99 18.99
C ASP A 823 -36.64 13.20 19.41
N SER A 824 -36.87 14.09 18.44
CA SER A 824 -37.62 15.33 18.63
C SER A 824 -39.07 15.05 18.29
N ASP A 825 -39.96 15.00 19.29
CA ASP A 825 -41.36 15.48 19.28
C ASP A 825 -42.15 14.95 20.49
N GLN A 826 -43.07 15.74 21.05
CA GLN A 826 -44.02 15.25 22.07
C GLN A 826 -45.11 14.39 21.42
N TRP A 827 -45.13 13.08 21.68
CA TRP A 827 -46.12 12.12 21.16
C TRP A 827 -47.22 11.84 22.17
N VAL A 828 -48.48 11.84 21.73
CA VAL A 828 -49.61 11.45 22.57
C VAL A 828 -49.71 9.93 22.62
N GLN A 829 -49.52 9.34 23.81
CA GLN A 829 -49.71 7.90 24.03
C GLN A 829 -51.17 7.51 23.84
N VAL A 830 -51.41 6.49 23.04
CA VAL A 830 -52.75 5.95 22.79
C VAL A 830 -52.73 4.43 22.91
N GLU A 831 -53.74 3.89 23.60
CA GLU A 831 -53.89 2.46 23.81
C GLU A 831 -54.92 1.89 22.80
N PRO A 832 -54.55 0.87 22.01
CA PRO A 832 -55.45 0.31 21.01
C PRO A 832 -56.51 -0.62 21.63
N SER A 833 -57.70 -0.63 21.03
CA SER A 833 -58.73 -1.64 21.33
C SER A 833 -58.37 -2.99 20.68
N VAL A 834 -58.55 -4.09 21.41
CA VAL A 834 -58.30 -5.45 20.93
C VAL A 834 -59.52 -5.95 20.16
N CYS A 835 -59.36 -6.31 18.88
CA CYS A 835 -60.39 -6.97 18.09
C CYS A 835 -60.42 -8.47 18.45
N THR A 836 -61.51 -8.91 19.08
CA THR A 836 -61.69 -10.30 19.51
C THR A 836 -62.22 -11.15 18.36
N ASP A 837 -61.32 -11.60 17.49
CA ASP A 837 -61.64 -12.52 16.40
C ASP A 837 -60.50 -13.54 16.21
N GLY A 838 -60.45 -14.51 17.14
CA GLY A 838 -60.11 -15.91 16.86
C GLY A 838 -58.71 -16.32 16.38
N GLY A 839 -57.73 -15.41 16.24
CA GLY A 839 -56.37 -15.80 15.85
C GLY A 839 -55.42 -14.62 15.67
N GLY A 840 -54.74 -14.24 16.75
CA GLY A 840 -53.75 -13.15 16.77
C GLY A 840 -54.30 -11.83 17.31
N SER A 841 -53.48 -11.11 18.08
CA SER A 841 -53.79 -9.82 18.69
C SER A 841 -53.94 -8.73 17.62
N LYS A 842 -55.12 -8.65 16.99
CA LYS A 842 -55.43 -7.59 16.03
C LYS A 842 -55.91 -6.36 16.78
N PHE A 843 -55.29 -5.23 16.51
CA PHE A 843 -55.51 -3.96 17.21
C PHE A 843 -56.25 -2.98 16.31
N ARG A 844 -57.18 -2.22 16.87
CA ARG A 844 -57.88 -1.13 16.19
C ARG A 844 -57.79 0.15 17.01
N ILE A 845 -57.48 1.26 16.34
CA ILE A 845 -57.35 2.56 16.97
C ILE A 845 -57.91 3.65 16.07
N SER A 846 -58.57 4.64 16.68
CA SER A 846 -59.12 5.81 15.96
C SER A 846 -58.58 7.06 16.62
N THR A 847 -57.95 7.93 15.84
CA THR A 847 -57.30 9.16 16.32
C THR A 847 -57.77 10.36 15.51
N GLN A 848 -57.89 11.52 16.15
CA GLN A 848 -58.16 12.80 15.49
C GLN A 848 -56.88 13.35 14.85
N ALA A 849 -56.93 14.54 14.23
CA ALA A 849 -55.72 15.19 13.73
C ALA A 849 -54.68 15.39 14.84
N GLY A 850 -53.43 14.98 14.62
CA GLY A 850 -52.37 15.05 15.64
C GLY A 850 -51.25 14.02 15.44
N ARG A 851 -50.42 13.88 16.50
CA ARG A 851 -49.25 13.00 16.57
C ARG A 851 -49.44 11.98 17.70
N PHE A 852 -49.40 10.69 17.37
CA PHE A 852 -49.74 9.62 18.31
C PHE A 852 -48.68 8.52 18.35
N GLU A 853 -48.46 7.93 19.52
CA GLU A 853 -47.65 6.71 19.71
C GLU A 853 -48.53 5.60 20.31
N CYS A 854 -48.47 4.40 19.73
CA CYS A 854 -49.12 3.23 20.31
C CYS A 854 -48.34 2.70 21.53
N SER A 855 -49.00 2.60 22.68
CA SER A 855 -48.39 2.13 23.92
C SER A 855 -47.92 0.65 23.87
N ARG A 856 -48.50 -0.17 22.98
CA ARG A 856 -48.17 -1.62 22.88
C ARG A 856 -47.12 -1.96 21.83
N THR A 857 -47.19 -1.35 20.65
CA THR A 857 -46.32 -1.66 19.50
C THR A 857 -45.27 -0.59 19.22
N ARG A 858 -45.32 0.55 19.93
CA ARG A 858 -44.44 1.71 19.73
C ARG A 858 -44.49 2.33 18.34
N MET A 859 -45.40 1.90 17.46
CA MET A 859 -45.62 2.54 16.17
C MET A 859 -46.14 3.96 16.38
N ARG A 860 -45.59 4.95 15.66
CA ARG A 860 -46.05 6.35 15.72
C ARG A 860 -46.60 6.79 14.38
N TRP A 861 -47.55 7.73 14.39
CA TRP A 861 -48.14 8.28 13.16
C TRP A 861 -48.60 9.71 13.32
N VAL A 862 -48.66 10.40 12.19
CA VAL A 862 -49.14 11.78 12.05
C VAL A 862 -50.29 11.83 11.05
N CYS A 863 -51.37 12.52 11.40
CA CYS A 863 -52.52 12.71 10.54
C CYS A 863 -53.11 14.12 10.64
N SER A 864 -53.54 14.69 9.51
CA SER A 864 -54.19 16.01 9.43
C SER A 864 -55.72 15.97 9.60
N GLY A 865 -56.30 14.77 9.71
CA GLY A 865 -57.72 14.57 9.97
C GLY A 865 -57.96 13.25 10.72
N ASP A 866 -59.22 12.90 10.94
CA ASP A 866 -59.57 11.67 11.66
C ASP A 866 -59.13 10.42 10.89
N VAL A 867 -58.36 9.56 11.55
CA VAL A 867 -57.83 8.31 10.99
C VAL A 867 -58.21 7.13 11.87
N THR A 868 -58.64 6.04 11.23
CA THR A 868 -58.81 4.73 11.88
C THR A 868 -57.83 3.74 11.30
N LEU A 869 -56.97 3.19 12.15
CA LEU A 869 -55.99 2.16 11.80
C LEU A 869 -56.41 0.82 12.38
N GLN A 870 -56.14 -0.24 11.63
CA GLN A 870 -56.20 -1.61 12.11
C GLN A 870 -54.85 -2.27 11.84
N TYR A 871 -54.21 -2.87 12.84
CA TYR A 871 -52.90 -3.49 12.65
C TYR A 871 -52.69 -4.72 13.53
N ARG A 872 -51.72 -5.56 13.16
CA ARG A 872 -51.24 -6.70 13.96
C ARG A 872 -49.75 -6.93 13.71
N THR A 873 -49.03 -7.43 14.71
CA THR A 873 -47.70 -8.00 14.53
C THR A 873 -47.83 -9.42 13.97
N VAL A 874 -46.97 -9.79 13.02
CA VAL A 874 -47.00 -11.10 12.35
C VAL A 874 -45.63 -11.76 12.46
N ASP A 875 -45.61 -13.08 12.59
CA ASP A 875 -44.37 -13.86 12.50
C ASP A 875 -43.76 -13.72 11.11
N GLY A 876 -42.52 -13.24 11.02
CA GLY A 876 -41.83 -12.93 9.77
C GLY A 876 -41.20 -14.13 9.05
N ARG A 877 -41.26 -15.36 9.58
CA ARG A 877 -40.57 -16.52 8.99
C ARG A 877 -40.94 -16.82 7.54
N PHE A 878 -42.16 -16.47 7.12
CA PHE A 878 -42.61 -16.60 5.72
C PHE A 878 -41.85 -15.69 4.73
N LEU A 879 -41.10 -14.69 5.21
CA LEU A 879 -40.24 -13.82 4.38
C LEU A 879 -38.81 -14.36 4.23
N SER A 880 -38.42 -15.41 4.95
CA SER A 880 -37.03 -15.90 5.01
C SER A 880 -36.42 -16.25 3.65
N ALA A 881 -37.15 -16.97 2.79
CA ALA A 881 -36.69 -17.32 1.43
C ALA A 881 -36.46 -16.08 0.55
N GLU A 882 -37.28 -15.05 0.76
CA GLU A 882 -37.28 -13.83 -0.04
C GLU A 882 -36.20 -12.85 0.42
N LEU A 883 -35.98 -12.74 1.73
CA LEU A 883 -34.85 -12.02 2.33
C LEU A 883 -33.51 -12.63 1.89
N LYS A 884 -33.40 -13.96 1.83
CA LYS A 884 -32.24 -14.65 1.25
C LYS A 884 -32.02 -14.31 -0.22
N ARG A 885 -33.09 -14.27 -1.02
CA ARG A 885 -33.02 -13.90 -2.46
C ARG A 885 -32.57 -12.44 -2.65
N LEU A 886 -33.05 -11.54 -1.81
CA LEU A 886 -32.73 -10.12 -1.83
C LEU A 886 -31.38 -9.80 -1.15
N GLN A 887 -30.72 -10.80 -0.56
CA GLN A 887 -29.49 -10.62 0.22
C GLN A 887 -29.68 -9.52 1.27
N CYS A 888 -30.76 -9.60 2.06
CA CYS A 888 -31.08 -8.64 3.11
C CYS A 888 -31.46 -9.36 4.40
N GLU A 889 -31.32 -8.67 5.54
CA GLU A 889 -31.80 -9.13 6.84
C GLU A 889 -32.80 -8.16 7.45
N ARG A 890 -33.60 -8.66 8.39
CA ARG A 890 -34.67 -7.88 9.03
C ARG A 890 -34.15 -7.22 10.29
N ILE A 891 -34.39 -5.91 10.43
CA ILE A 891 -33.97 -5.11 11.59
C ILE A 891 -35.15 -4.44 12.33
N GLY A 892 -36.37 -4.92 12.10
CA GLY A 892 -37.58 -4.43 12.77
C GLY A 892 -38.71 -5.45 12.75
N PRO A 893 -39.81 -5.22 13.49
CA PRO A 893 -40.96 -6.13 13.51
C PRO A 893 -41.70 -6.13 12.17
N VAL A 894 -42.32 -7.27 11.82
CA VAL A 894 -43.26 -7.34 10.70
C VAL A 894 -44.63 -6.90 11.21
N ILE A 895 -45.14 -5.79 10.67
CA ILE A 895 -46.42 -5.23 11.05
C ILE A 895 -47.34 -5.28 9.83
N ASP A 896 -48.53 -5.82 10.01
CA ASP A 896 -49.61 -5.78 9.02
C ASP A 896 -50.53 -4.63 9.42
N VAL A 897 -50.52 -3.53 8.65
CA VAL A 897 -51.30 -2.31 8.93
C VAL A 897 -52.29 -2.08 7.81
N SER A 898 -53.52 -1.70 8.16
CA SER A 898 -54.61 -1.35 7.27
C SER A 898 -55.23 -0.02 7.72
N VAL A 899 -55.33 0.95 6.80
CA VAL A 899 -56.03 2.21 7.05
C VAL A 899 -57.51 2.01 6.70
N ILE A 900 -58.37 2.03 7.71
CA ILE A 900 -59.81 1.80 7.54
C ILE A 900 -60.52 3.06 7.02
N SER A 901 -60.10 4.24 7.52
CA SER A 901 -60.62 5.53 7.09
C SER A 901 -59.60 6.64 7.37
N GLY A 902 -59.61 7.69 6.56
CA GLY A 902 -58.68 8.83 6.66
C GLY A 902 -57.38 8.60 5.88
N LYS A 903 -56.42 9.53 6.03
CA LYS A 903 -55.10 9.47 5.40
C LYS A 903 -54.01 9.78 6.42
N LEU A 904 -52.95 8.98 6.44
CA LEU A 904 -51.74 9.24 7.23
C LEU A 904 -50.78 10.11 6.43
N GLU A 905 -50.18 11.08 7.11
CA GLU A 905 -49.15 11.96 6.55
C GLU A 905 -47.76 11.37 6.77
N GLU A 906 -47.52 10.84 7.98
CA GLU A 906 -46.25 10.22 8.37
C GLU A 906 -46.51 8.98 9.21
N ALA A 907 -45.63 7.99 9.10
CA ALA A 907 -45.59 6.86 10.03
C ALA A 907 -44.16 6.47 10.38
N HIS A 908 -43.97 6.13 11.65
CA HIS A 908 -42.69 5.81 12.24
C HIS A 908 -42.74 4.36 12.71
N LEU A 909 -42.00 3.49 12.03
CA LEU A 909 -41.91 2.07 12.34
C LEU A 909 -40.72 1.81 13.27
N PRO A 910 -40.87 1.05 14.36
CA PRO A 910 -39.75 0.78 15.26
C PRO A 910 -38.68 -0.09 14.58
N HIS A 911 -37.41 0.10 14.96
CA HIS A 911 -36.29 -0.78 14.57
C HIS A 911 -35.44 -1.18 15.77
N TYR A 912 -34.58 -2.18 15.55
CA TYR A 912 -33.72 -2.81 16.54
C TYR A 912 -32.27 -2.35 16.45
N ALA A 913 -31.88 -1.72 15.34
CA ALA A 913 -30.54 -1.22 15.10
C ALA A 913 -30.15 -0.09 16.07
N CYS A 914 -28.96 -0.19 16.64
CA CYS A 914 -28.26 0.85 17.39
C CYS A 914 -27.48 1.70 16.38
N LEU A 915 -27.93 2.94 16.21
CA LEU A 915 -27.37 3.90 15.27
C LEU A 915 -26.29 4.72 16.00
N ALA A 916 -25.12 4.10 16.23
CA ALA A 916 -23.94 4.79 16.78
C ALA A 916 -23.41 5.84 15.79
N GLU A 917 -22.66 6.84 16.27
CA GLU A 917 -22.04 7.96 15.50
C GLU A 917 -21.21 7.55 14.25
N SER A 918 -21.01 6.27 14.00
CA SER A 918 -20.03 5.76 13.05
C SER A 918 -20.62 4.89 11.93
N ASP A 919 -21.80 5.18 11.36
CA ASP A 919 -22.14 4.72 9.99
C ASP A 919 -23.37 5.41 9.31
N PRO A 920 -23.22 6.53 8.58
CA PRO A 920 -24.26 7.12 7.74
C PRO A 920 -24.59 6.27 6.50
N SER A 921 -23.86 5.19 6.22
CA SER A 921 -24.29 4.21 5.21
C SER A 921 -25.51 3.40 5.66
N LEU A 922 -25.80 3.33 6.97
CA LEU A 922 -26.99 2.68 7.51
C LEU A 922 -28.29 3.37 7.07
N THR A 923 -28.30 4.70 6.97
CA THR A 923 -29.49 5.46 6.53
C THR A 923 -29.91 5.18 5.09
N ASP A 924 -28.96 4.91 4.18
CA ASP A 924 -29.25 4.59 2.77
C ASP A 924 -29.44 3.09 2.51
N THR A 925 -28.90 2.24 3.37
CA THR A 925 -29.01 0.77 3.29
C THR A 925 -30.26 0.23 3.95
N VAL A 926 -30.79 0.92 4.98
CA VAL A 926 -32.06 0.54 5.60
C VAL A 926 -33.22 0.93 4.70
N LYS A 927 -34.01 -0.07 4.33
CA LYS A 927 -35.20 0.11 3.49
C LYS A 927 -36.40 -0.50 4.17
N VAL A 928 -37.56 0.04 3.84
CA VAL A 928 -38.83 -0.58 4.19
C VAL A 928 -39.23 -1.53 3.08
N LEU A 929 -39.40 -2.81 3.44
CA LEU A 929 -39.96 -3.82 2.58
C LEU A 929 -41.48 -3.85 2.76
N ILE A 930 -42.21 -3.60 1.67
CA ILE A 930 -43.68 -3.63 1.60
C ILE A 930 -44.09 -4.81 0.72
N LYS A 931 -44.82 -5.78 1.28
CA LYS A 931 -45.37 -6.92 0.54
C LYS A 931 -46.84 -6.68 0.22
N ARG A 932 -47.19 -6.71 -1.07
CA ARG A 932 -48.56 -6.60 -1.60
C ARG A 932 -48.89 -7.81 -2.47
N ASP A 933 -50.15 -7.94 -2.86
CA ASP A 933 -50.60 -9.01 -3.77
C ASP A 933 -49.91 -8.96 -5.14
N GLU A 934 -49.44 -7.78 -5.57
CA GLU A 934 -48.74 -7.54 -6.85
C GLU A 934 -47.22 -7.77 -6.77
N GLY A 935 -46.64 -7.99 -5.58
CA GLY A 935 -45.19 -8.20 -5.39
C GLY A 935 -44.59 -7.45 -4.20
N ILE A 936 -43.26 -7.33 -4.21
CA ILE A 936 -42.47 -6.72 -3.13
C ILE A 936 -41.88 -5.39 -3.60
N PHE A 937 -42.05 -4.38 -2.76
CA PHE A 937 -41.59 -3.02 -3.01
C PHE A 937 -40.64 -2.59 -1.90
N LEU A 938 -39.60 -1.84 -2.26
CA LEU A 938 -38.62 -1.28 -1.33
C LEU A 938 -38.75 0.24 -1.33
N GLN A 939 -38.85 0.84 -0.16
CA GLN A 939 -38.96 2.29 0.03
C GLN A 939 -37.84 2.79 0.95
N SER A 940 -37.20 3.90 0.56
CA SER A 940 -36.22 4.59 1.41
C SER A 940 -36.91 5.24 2.60
N VAL A 941 -36.20 5.32 3.73
CA VAL A 941 -36.72 5.85 4.98
C VAL A 941 -35.77 6.83 5.62
N GLU A 942 -36.31 7.74 6.42
CA GLU A 942 -35.54 8.61 7.29
C GLU A 942 -35.44 7.95 8.67
N LEU A 943 -34.23 7.62 9.13
CA LEU A 943 -34.04 6.96 10.42
C LEU A 943 -33.99 7.98 11.56
N THR A 944 -34.63 7.65 12.67
CA THR A 944 -34.58 8.34 13.96
C THR A 944 -33.99 7.39 15.00
N ARG A 945 -33.82 7.83 16.26
CA ARG A 945 -33.15 7.04 17.29
C ARG A 945 -33.77 5.64 17.52
N TYR A 946 -35.09 5.51 17.35
CA TYR A 946 -35.81 4.27 17.59
C TYR A 946 -36.77 3.87 16.45
N HIS A 947 -36.95 4.73 15.44
CA HIS A 947 -37.94 4.52 14.38
C HIS A 947 -37.44 4.91 12.99
N ALA A 948 -37.94 4.24 11.97
CA ALA A 948 -37.84 4.65 10.58
C ALA A 948 -39.11 5.38 10.15
N LYS A 949 -38.95 6.64 9.73
CA LYS A 949 -40.02 7.52 9.26
C LYS A 949 -40.29 7.29 7.77
N ILE A 950 -41.58 7.18 7.46
CA ILE A 950 -42.13 7.04 6.11
C ILE A 950 -43.10 8.19 5.87
N LEU A 951 -42.89 8.93 4.77
CA LEU A 951 -43.80 9.98 4.31
C LEU A 951 -44.88 9.39 3.40
N GLN A 952 -46.14 9.80 3.63
CA GLN A 952 -47.33 9.33 2.92
C GLN A 952 -47.41 7.80 2.78
N PRO A 953 -47.40 7.05 3.89
CA PRO A 953 -47.29 5.60 3.88
C PRO A 953 -48.49 4.93 3.21
N SER A 954 -48.20 4.01 2.29
CA SER A 954 -49.16 3.05 1.74
C SER A 954 -49.00 1.72 2.48
N PHE A 955 -49.94 1.38 3.36
CA PHE A 955 -49.78 0.24 4.25
C PHE A 955 -50.25 -1.10 3.65
N SER A 956 -49.47 -2.13 3.95
CA SER A 956 -49.78 -3.56 3.88
C SER A 956 -48.81 -4.28 4.86
N LEU A 957 -48.45 -5.55 4.63
CA LEU A 957 -47.36 -6.21 5.36
C LEU A 957 -46.03 -5.45 5.16
N ILE A 958 -45.49 -4.89 6.25
CA ILE A 958 -44.33 -3.99 6.22
C ILE A 958 -43.27 -4.40 7.26
N THR A 959 -41.99 -4.30 6.89
CA THR A 959 -40.86 -4.52 7.81
C THR A 959 -39.64 -3.73 7.36
N LEU A 960 -38.75 -3.42 8.31
CA LEU A 960 -37.45 -2.81 8.01
C LEU A 960 -36.41 -3.88 7.71
N ILE A 961 -35.63 -3.63 6.66
CA ILE A 961 -34.55 -4.52 6.21
C ILE A 961 -33.26 -3.74 6.03
N ILE A 962 -32.14 -4.45 6.12
CA ILE A 962 -30.78 -3.97 5.88
C ILE A 962 -30.06 -4.94 4.94
N ASP A 963 -29.11 -4.45 4.14
CA ASP A 963 -28.31 -5.29 3.23
C ASP A 963 -27.45 -6.31 4.01
N TRP A 964 -27.34 -7.53 3.48
CA TRP A 964 -26.66 -8.66 4.10
C TRP A 964 -25.17 -8.42 4.36
N PHE A 965 -24.50 -7.57 3.57
CA PHE A 965 -23.07 -7.30 3.73
C PHE A 965 -22.77 -6.19 4.75
N THR A 966 -23.81 -5.53 5.27
CA THR A 966 -23.68 -4.45 6.25
C THR A 966 -23.55 -5.05 7.65
N GLN A 967 -22.59 -4.57 8.43
CA GLN A 967 -22.51 -4.85 9.86
C GLN A 967 -23.25 -3.76 10.60
N TRP A 968 -24.04 -4.14 11.59
CA TRP A 968 -24.73 -3.17 12.46
C TRP A 968 -24.70 -3.68 13.89
N GLU A 969 -24.99 -2.78 14.82
CA GLU A 969 -25.13 -3.14 16.22
C GLU A 969 -26.63 -3.16 16.57
N GLU A 970 -27.07 -4.06 17.45
CA GLU A 970 -28.42 -4.01 18.02
C GLU A 970 -28.38 -4.05 19.53
N HIS A 971 -29.33 -3.34 20.14
CA HIS A 971 -29.61 -3.56 21.56
C HIS A 971 -30.43 -4.83 21.70
N CYS A 972 -29.88 -5.85 22.38
CA CYS A 972 -30.60 -7.07 22.69
C CYS A 972 -30.89 -7.18 24.18
N ASP A 973 -32.09 -7.65 24.50
CA ASP A 973 -32.43 -8.19 25.81
C ASP A 973 -32.02 -9.68 25.86
N LEU A 974 -31.59 -10.10 27.04
CA LEU A 974 -31.22 -11.48 27.34
C LEU A 974 -32.26 -12.05 28.31
N LEU A 975 -32.81 -13.22 27.98
CA LEU A 975 -33.60 -14.03 28.90
C LEU A 975 -32.93 -15.39 29.08
N ILE A 976 -32.75 -15.75 30.35
CA ILE A 976 -32.19 -17.04 30.74
C ILE A 976 -33.27 -17.80 31.51
N TYR A 977 -33.72 -18.91 30.93
CA TYR A 977 -34.59 -19.87 31.59
C TYR A 977 -33.80 -21.12 31.93
N MET A 978 -34.11 -21.65 33.11
CA MET A 978 -33.48 -22.84 33.63
C MET A 978 -34.52 -23.92 33.87
N HIS A 979 -34.22 -25.09 33.32
CA HIS A 979 -34.99 -26.30 33.54
C HIS A 979 -34.16 -27.22 34.44
N CYS A 980 -34.52 -27.31 35.73
CA CYS A 980 -33.74 -28.09 36.71
C CYS A 980 -34.07 -29.57 36.60
N LYS A 981 -33.48 -30.27 35.62
CA LYS A 981 -33.32 -31.74 35.62
C LYS A 981 -31.84 -32.08 35.76
N ASP A 982 -31.51 -33.35 35.96
CA ASP A 982 -30.14 -33.85 35.85
C ASP A 982 -29.99 -34.50 34.47
N PRO A 983 -29.21 -33.91 33.54
CA PRO A 983 -28.37 -32.71 33.68
C PRO A 983 -29.13 -31.38 33.59
N LEU A 984 -28.50 -30.31 34.10
CA LEU A 984 -29.10 -28.97 34.13
C LEU A 984 -29.11 -28.36 32.72
N ILE A 985 -30.28 -27.87 32.29
CA ILE A 985 -30.46 -27.29 30.95
C ILE A 985 -30.78 -25.80 31.07
N LEU A 986 -29.98 -24.98 30.38
CA LEU A 986 -30.22 -23.55 30.20
C LEU A 986 -30.78 -23.28 28.81
N HIS A 987 -31.90 -22.58 28.75
CA HIS A 987 -32.47 -21.99 27.54
C HIS A 987 -32.14 -20.50 27.53
N ILE A 988 -31.31 -20.09 26.58
CA ILE A 988 -30.83 -18.71 26.50
C ILE A 988 -31.37 -18.06 25.24
N TYR A 989 -32.19 -17.03 25.44
CA TYR A 989 -32.82 -16.24 24.38
C TYR A 989 -32.14 -14.87 24.29
N PHE A 990 -31.64 -14.55 23.11
CA PHE A 990 -31.26 -13.19 22.73
C PHE A 990 -32.33 -12.66 21.78
N PHE A 991 -32.95 -11.54 22.12
CA PHE A 991 -33.91 -10.90 21.21
C PHE A 991 -33.78 -9.38 21.27
N PRO A 992 -34.18 -8.67 20.21
CA PRO A 992 -34.11 -7.24 20.16
C PRO A 992 -34.85 -6.52 21.30
N MET A 993 -34.26 -5.41 21.77
CA MET A 993 -34.84 -4.55 22.79
C MET A 993 -36.19 -4.00 22.33
N ASN A 994 -37.18 -3.98 23.22
CA ASN A 994 -38.56 -3.53 22.97
C ASN A 994 -39.43 -4.41 22.05
N ASP A 995 -38.99 -5.62 21.66
CA ASP A 995 -39.86 -6.62 21.01
C ASP A 995 -40.76 -7.32 22.05
N THR A 996 -41.82 -6.62 22.46
CA THR A 996 -42.79 -7.08 23.46
C THR A 996 -43.54 -8.33 23.02
N CYS A 997 -43.77 -8.51 21.72
CA CYS A 997 -44.53 -9.65 21.18
C CYS A 997 -43.72 -10.96 21.27
N SER A 998 -42.46 -10.93 20.85
CA SER A 998 -41.56 -12.09 20.94
C SER A 998 -41.29 -12.45 22.39
N LYS A 999 -41.13 -11.44 23.26
CA LYS A 999 -40.98 -11.63 24.71
C LYS A 999 -42.21 -12.28 25.35
N GLU A 1000 -43.42 -11.80 25.05
CA GLU A 1000 -44.67 -12.40 25.54
C GLU A 1000 -44.80 -13.86 25.05
N TYR A 1001 -44.40 -14.16 23.82
CA TYR A 1001 -44.39 -15.52 23.28
C TYR A 1001 -43.40 -16.44 24.01
N VAL A 1002 -42.15 -16.00 24.22
CA VAL A 1002 -41.14 -16.76 24.99
C VAL A 1002 -41.61 -16.94 26.43
N GLU A 1003 -42.11 -15.89 27.09
CA GLU A 1003 -42.65 -15.95 28.44
C GLU A 1003 -43.87 -16.90 28.53
N GLN A 1004 -44.64 -17.08 27.45
CA GLN A 1004 -45.73 -18.07 27.38
C GLN A 1004 -45.26 -19.51 27.19
N ASN A 1005 -44.23 -19.74 26.37
CA ASN A 1005 -43.68 -21.08 26.13
C ASN A 1005 -42.82 -21.58 27.31
N GLU A 1006 -42.13 -20.67 27.99
CA GLU A 1006 -41.25 -20.94 29.13
C GLU A 1006 -41.98 -20.86 30.49
N LYS A 1007 -43.32 -20.81 30.50
CA LYS A 1007 -44.14 -20.73 31.73
C LYS A 1007 -43.81 -21.80 32.78
N SER A 1008 -43.32 -22.96 32.35
CA SER A 1008 -42.96 -24.08 33.22
C SER A 1008 -41.53 -24.02 33.77
N ASN A 1009 -40.70 -23.08 33.31
CA ASN A 1009 -39.26 -23.03 33.58
C ASN A 1009 -38.89 -21.83 34.46
N HIS A 1010 -37.76 -21.91 35.17
CA HIS A 1010 -37.37 -20.89 36.14
C HIS A 1010 -36.54 -19.78 35.47
N ARG A 1011 -37.05 -18.54 35.49
CA ARG A 1011 -36.32 -17.37 34.99
C ARG A 1011 -35.18 -16.96 35.93
N ILE A 1012 -33.98 -16.80 35.39
CA ILE A 1012 -32.81 -16.33 36.13
C ILE A 1012 -32.68 -14.81 35.99
N SER A 1013 -32.58 -14.11 37.12
CA SER A 1013 -32.25 -12.67 37.15
C SER A 1013 -30.75 -12.49 36.95
N HIS A 1014 -30.37 -11.61 36.01
CA HIS A 1014 -29.00 -11.26 35.68
C HIS A 1014 -28.92 -9.75 35.32
N PRO A 1015 -27.72 -9.13 35.36
CA PRO A 1015 -27.53 -7.79 34.83
C PRO A 1015 -27.77 -7.76 33.32
N ARG A 1016 -28.26 -6.64 32.79
CA ARG A 1016 -28.40 -6.45 31.34
C ARG A 1016 -27.02 -6.34 30.67
N PRO A 1017 -26.90 -6.66 29.37
CA PRO A 1017 -25.73 -6.29 28.57
C PRO A 1017 -25.39 -4.80 28.69
N ASN A 1018 -24.10 -4.48 28.82
CA ASN A 1018 -23.62 -3.12 29.07
C ASN A 1018 -23.62 -2.23 27.80
N GLY A 1019 -23.78 -2.83 26.62
CA GLY A 1019 -23.79 -2.15 25.32
C GLY A 1019 -24.50 -2.97 24.23
N PRO A 1020 -24.68 -2.41 23.02
CA PRO A 1020 -25.26 -3.14 21.89
C PRO A 1020 -24.30 -4.24 21.38
N PHE A 1021 -24.86 -5.25 20.70
CA PHE A 1021 -24.09 -6.35 20.11
C PHE A 1021 -23.89 -6.13 18.63
N GLN A 1022 -22.67 -6.32 18.14
CA GLN A 1022 -22.37 -6.28 16.71
C GLN A 1022 -22.90 -7.54 16.01
N MET A 1023 -23.94 -7.39 15.21
CA MET A 1023 -24.55 -8.49 14.47
C MET A 1023 -23.58 -9.05 13.43
N LYS A 1024 -23.75 -10.33 13.10
CA LYS A 1024 -22.89 -11.10 12.16
C LYS A 1024 -21.45 -11.32 12.59
N THR A 1025 -21.10 -10.97 13.83
CA THR A 1025 -19.83 -11.39 14.42
C THR A 1025 -20.05 -12.63 15.29
N PRO A 1026 -19.17 -13.65 15.18
CA PRO A 1026 -19.29 -14.84 16.01
C PRO A 1026 -19.02 -14.49 17.47
N HIS A 1027 -19.97 -14.85 18.34
CA HIS A 1027 -19.86 -14.75 19.79
C HIS A 1027 -19.93 -16.14 20.42
N ILE A 1028 -19.21 -16.31 21.53
CA ILE A 1028 -19.21 -17.55 22.32
C ILE A 1028 -19.63 -17.22 23.74
N LEU A 1029 -20.57 -18.00 24.27
CA LEU A 1029 -20.93 -17.95 25.69
C LEU A 1029 -20.14 -19.06 26.37
N GLU A 1030 -19.13 -18.66 27.12
CA GLU A 1030 -18.34 -19.58 27.91
C GLU A 1030 -19.10 -19.92 29.19
N VAL A 1031 -19.58 -21.16 29.26
CA VAL A 1031 -20.20 -21.75 30.45
C VAL A 1031 -19.36 -22.95 30.88
N PRO A 1032 -18.53 -22.82 31.93
CA PRO A 1032 -17.68 -23.91 32.39
C PRO A 1032 -18.50 -25.15 32.78
N GLY A 1033 -18.16 -26.31 32.21
CA GLY A 1033 -18.84 -27.58 32.47
C GLY A 1033 -20.02 -27.90 31.55
N ALA A 1034 -20.30 -27.08 30.53
CA ALA A 1034 -21.30 -27.40 29.52
C ALA A 1034 -20.82 -28.50 28.54
N SER A 1035 -21.61 -29.57 28.36
CA SER A 1035 -21.38 -30.67 27.41
C SER A 1035 -21.96 -30.39 26.03
N VAL A 1036 -23.06 -29.64 25.97
CA VAL A 1036 -23.72 -29.23 24.72
C VAL A 1036 -23.55 -27.73 24.57
N LEU A 1037 -22.92 -27.36 23.44
CA LEU A 1037 -22.68 -25.98 23.01
C LEU A 1037 -23.23 -25.85 21.58
N PRO A 1038 -23.78 -24.69 21.18
CA PRO A 1038 -24.13 -24.42 19.80
C PRO A 1038 -22.89 -24.59 18.88
N VAL A 1039 -22.94 -25.54 17.94
CA VAL A 1039 -21.81 -25.88 17.05
C VAL A 1039 -21.41 -24.70 16.14
N GLU A 1040 -22.37 -23.83 15.84
CA GLU A 1040 -22.22 -22.67 14.94
C GLU A 1040 -22.02 -21.33 15.70
N GLY A 1041 -21.91 -21.34 17.03
CA GLY A 1041 -21.89 -20.13 17.88
C GLY A 1041 -23.28 -19.70 18.36
N ILE A 1042 -23.36 -18.61 19.14
CA ILE A 1042 -24.65 -18.11 19.65
C ILE A 1042 -25.47 -17.51 18.51
N SER A 1043 -26.73 -17.92 18.42
CA SER A 1043 -27.71 -17.29 17.54
C SER A 1043 -28.32 -16.03 18.18
N PHE A 1044 -28.23 -14.91 17.47
CA PHE A 1044 -28.93 -13.64 17.77
C PHE A 1044 -30.19 -13.49 16.87
N THR A 1045 -30.94 -14.59 16.67
CA THR A 1045 -32.09 -14.59 15.75
C THR A 1045 -33.35 -14.01 16.38
N THR A 1046 -34.19 -13.42 15.53
CA THR A 1046 -35.57 -13.05 15.89
C THR A 1046 -36.54 -14.24 15.98
N ASP A 1047 -36.06 -15.45 15.71
CA ASP A 1047 -36.84 -16.68 15.82
C ASP A 1047 -36.84 -17.15 17.28
N ALA A 1048 -37.98 -17.59 17.78
CA ALA A 1048 -38.21 -17.90 19.20
C ALA A 1048 -37.55 -19.21 19.69
N ASP A 1049 -36.44 -19.62 19.10
CA ASP A 1049 -35.72 -20.84 19.43
C ASP A 1049 -34.54 -20.52 20.39
N PRO A 1050 -34.39 -21.23 21.52
CA PRO A 1050 -33.33 -20.94 22.48
C PRO A 1050 -31.97 -21.48 22.05
N ASN A 1051 -30.90 -20.83 22.52
CA ASN A 1051 -29.57 -21.42 22.56
C ASN A 1051 -29.52 -22.41 23.73
N PHE A 1052 -29.35 -23.70 23.45
CA PHE A 1052 -29.37 -24.77 24.43
C PHE A 1052 -27.98 -25.05 25.02
N PHE A 1053 -27.88 -25.07 26.35
CA PHE A 1053 -26.67 -25.47 27.07
C PHE A 1053 -27.01 -26.56 28.08
N GLU A 1054 -26.39 -27.73 27.93
CA GLU A 1054 -26.49 -28.84 28.88
C GLU A 1054 -25.24 -28.84 29.77
N ILE A 1055 -25.41 -28.79 31.09
CA ILE A 1055 -24.31 -28.75 32.05
C ILE A 1055 -24.24 -30.09 32.78
N MET A 1056 -23.25 -30.89 32.41
CA MET A 1056 -23.04 -32.24 32.94
C MET A 1056 -22.19 -32.17 34.20
N GLN A 1057 -22.79 -32.53 35.34
CA GLN A 1057 -22.22 -32.53 36.69
C GLN A 1057 -21.95 -31.15 37.34
N PRO A 1058 -22.81 -30.70 38.27
CA PRO A 1058 -22.54 -29.53 39.10
C PRO A 1058 -21.63 -29.93 40.27
N GLN A 1059 -20.33 -30.13 40.05
CA GLN A 1059 -19.38 -30.32 41.15
C GLN A 1059 -18.87 -28.97 41.67
N TYR A 1060 -19.64 -28.42 42.62
CA TYR A 1060 -19.23 -27.48 43.68
C TYR A 1060 -18.62 -26.12 43.26
N GLY A 1061 -19.43 -25.23 42.69
CA GLY A 1061 -19.06 -23.82 42.54
C GLY A 1061 -20.21 -22.95 42.02
N ASP A 1062 -20.01 -21.62 42.04
CA ASP A 1062 -20.82 -20.70 41.26
C ASP A 1062 -20.57 -20.94 39.76
N VAL A 1063 -21.57 -20.73 38.91
CA VAL A 1063 -21.44 -20.91 37.45
C VAL A 1063 -21.24 -19.54 36.80
N PRO A 1064 -20.00 -19.12 36.51
CA PRO A 1064 -19.75 -17.90 35.74
C PRO A 1064 -20.13 -18.12 34.28
N MET A 1065 -20.74 -17.12 33.67
CA MET A 1065 -21.11 -17.07 32.26
C MET A 1065 -20.47 -15.82 31.68
N ASN A 1066 -19.58 -16.00 30.72
CA ASN A 1066 -18.90 -14.90 30.04
C ASN A 1066 -19.24 -14.95 28.56
N LEU A 1067 -19.85 -13.90 28.05
CA LEU A 1067 -20.09 -13.70 26.64
C LEU A 1067 -18.89 -12.95 26.06
N VAL A 1068 -18.16 -13.60 25.16
CA VAL A 1068 -16.92 -13.08 24.58
C VAL A 1068 -17.02 -12.97 23.07
N ARG A 1069 -16.44 -11.90 22.51
CA ARG A 1069 -16.30 -11.71 21.07
C ARG A 1069 -15.13 -12.55 20.55
N VAL A 1070 -15.36 -13.38 19.53
CA VAL A 1070 -14.34 -14.35 19.07
C VAL A 1070 -13.10 -13.69 18.45
N LYS A 1071 -13.26 -12.53 17.83
CA LYS A 1071 -12.20 -11.81 17.09
C LYS A 1071 -11.05 -11.36 17.99
N ASP A 1072 -11.34 -10.87 19.19
CA ASP A 1072 -10.38 -10.23 20.10
C ASP A 1072 -10.45 -10.73 21.56
N LYS A 1073 -11.39 -11.64 21.86
CA LYS A 1073 -11.61 -12.23 23.19
C LYS A 1073 -12.00 -11.21 24.26
N GLU A 1074 -12.53 -10.05 23.88
CA GLU A 1074 -13.05 -9.09 24.85
C GLU A 1074 -14.38 -9.57 25.45
N PRO A 1075 -14.57 -9.47 26.78
CA PRO A 1075 -15.84 -9.81 27.43
C PRO A 1075 -16.88 -8.71 27.18
N VAL A 1076 -17.96 -9.05 26.50
CA VAL A 1076 -19.06 -8.13 26.15
C VAL A 1076 -20.16 -8.14 27.23
N TRP A 1077 -20.28 -9.26 27.95
CA TRP A 1077 -21.15 -9.39 29.12
C TRP A 1077 -20.65 -10.51 30.04
N ASN A 1078 -20.80 -10.33 31.35
CA ASN A 1078 -20.55 -11.38 32.32
C ASN A 1078 -21.65 -11.43 33.39
N SER A 1079 -21.92 -12.63 33.87
CA SER A 1079 -22.82 -12.85 35.00
C SER A 1079 -22.49 -14.17 35.68
N THR A 1080 -22.94 -14.35 36.91
CA THR A 1080 -22.69 -15.56 37.68
C THR A 1080 -24.00 -16.10 38.23
N ILE A 1081 -24.30 -17.37 37.94
CA ILE A 1081 -25.38 -18.10 38.63
C ILE A 1081 -24.79 -18.60 39.94
N TRP A 1082 -25.14 -17.90 41.02
CA TRP A 1082 -24.69 -18.24 42.36
C TRP A 1082 -25.28 -19.57 42.83
N LYS A 1083 -24.42 -20.43 43.37
CA LYS A 1083 -24.80 -21.76 43.86
C LYS A 1083 -25.94 -21.70 44.88
N ALA A 1084 -25.90 -20.74 45.80
CA ALA A 1084 -26.95 -20.55 46.81
C ALA A 1084 -28.34 -20.25 46.21
N LYS A 1085 -28.39 -19.63 45.01
CA LYS A 1085 -29.63 -19.37 44.26
C LYS A 1085 -30.10 -20.63 43.54
N LEU A 1086 -29.15 -21.41 43.01
CA LEU A 1086 -29.40 -22.70 42.36
C LEU A 1086 -29.96 -23.75 43.34
N ASP A 1087 -29.34 -23.89 44.51
CA ASP A 1087 -29.76 -24.83 45.56
C ASP A 1087 -31.19 -24.54 46.04
N LYS A 1088 -31.57 -23.25 46.15
CA LYS A 1088 -32.93 -22.82 46.50
C LYS A 1088 -33.97 -23.18 45.43
N LEU A 1089 -33.61 -23.08 44.14
CA LEU A 1089 -34.53 -23.38 43.03
C LEU A 1089 -34.71 -24.90 42.87
N ILE A 1090 -33.63 -25.68 43.00
CA ILE A 1090 -33.68 -27.14 43.01
C ILE A 1090 -34.52 -27.64 44.20
N GLN A 1091 -34.33 -27.07 45.41
CA GLN A 1091 -35.16 -27.43 46.57
C GLN A 1091 -36.65 -27.13 46.35
N ARG A 1092 -37.00 -25.98 45.75
CA ARG A 1092 -38.39 -25.64 45.41
C ARG A 1092 -38.99 -26.57 44.36
N GLN A 1093 -38.23 -26.96 43.35
CA GLN A 1093 -38.72 -27.89 42.33
C GLN A 1093 -38.92 -29.30 42.89
N VAL A 1094 -38.00 -29.79 43.73
CA VAL A 1094 -38.17 -31.07 44.45
C VAL A 1094 -39.40 -31.03 45.37
N GLN A 1095 -39.66 -29.90 46.06
CA GLN A 1095 -40.88 -29.70 46.85
C GLN A 1095 -42.15 -29.66 45.98
N ASN A 1096 -42.11 -29.02 44.81
CA ASN A 1096 -43.24 -28.97 43.88
C ASN A 1096 -43.50 -30.32 43.19
N GLU A 1097 -42.48 -31.11 42.85
CA GLU A 1097 -42.60 -32.48 42.34
C GLU A 1097 -43.15 -33.44 43.41
N LEU A 1098 -42.77 -33.26 44.68
CA LEU A 1098 -43.37 -33.95 45.82
C LEU A 1098 -44.83 -33.56 46.07
N GLN A 1099 -45.23 -32.31 45.75
CA GLN A 1099 -46.64 -31.88 45.80
C GLN A 1099 -47.45 -32.35 44.57
N LEU A 1100 -46.88 -32.37 43.37
CA LEU A 1100 -47.55 -32.80 42.13
C LEU A 1100 -47.81 -34.32 42.12
N ASN A 1101 -46.95 -35.10 42.80
CA ASN A 1101 -47.18 -36.53 43.05
C ASN A 1101 -48.41 -36.81 43.94
N SER A 1102 -49.01 -35.79 44.57
CA SER A 1102 -50.32 -35.93 45.25
C SER A 1102 -51.53 -35.66 44.34
N GLU A 1103 -51.33 -35.11 43.13
CA GLU A 1103 -52.37 -34.95 42.10
C GLU A 1103 -52.35 -36.04 41.01
N ILE A 1104 -51.50 -37.07 41.15
CA ILE A 1104 -51.56 -38.30 40.36
C ILE A 1104 -52.72 -39.16 40.88
N ASN A 1105 -53.95 -38.71 40.60
CA ASN A 1105 -55.16 -39.53 40.79
C ASN A 1105 -56.17 -39.35 39.65
N LYS A 1106 -55.83 -38.60 38.60
CA LYS A 1106 -56.68 -38.45 37.39
C LYS A 1106 -56.41 -39.52 36.34
N ALA A 1107 -55.16 -39.97 36.19
CA ALA A 1107 -54.81 -41.05 35.26
C ALA A 1107 -55.34 -42.42 35.75
N GLN A 1108 -55.30 -42.66 37.06
CA GLN A 1108 -55.86 -43.87 37.66
C GLN A 1108 -57.40 -43.85 37.62
N TYR A 1109 -58.03 -42.68 37.84
CA TYR A 1109 -59.47 -42.47 37.64
C TYR A 1109 -59.91 -42.72 36.18
N TYR A 1110 -59.14 -42.24 35.21
CA TYR A 1110 -59.41 -42.45 33.78
C TYR A 1110 -59.36 -43.94 33.42
N GLU A 1111 -58.40 -44.69 33.95
CA GLU A 1111 -58.26 -46.12 33.66
C GLU A 1111 -59.36 -46.96 34.36
N GLU A 1112 -59.79 -46.58 35.57
CA GLU A 1112 -60.91 -47.22 36.27
C GLU A 1112 -62.28 -46.92 35.65
N HIS A 1113 -62.46 -45.76 34.99
CA HIS A 1113 -63.74 -45.31 34.43
C HIS A 1113 -63.79 -45.30 32.88
N ARG A 1114 -62.75 -45.85 32.23
CA ARG A 1114 -62.53 -45.85 30.77
C ARG A 1114 -63.71 -46.43 29.99
N SER A 1115 -64.27 -47.54 30.47
CA SER A 1115 -65.40 -48.23 29.83
C SER A 1115 -66.70 -47.41 29.87
N ALA A 1116 -66.93 -46.64 30.95
CA ALA A 1116 -68.10 -45.78 31.11
C ALA A 1116 -68.01 -44.49 30.28
N LEU A 1117 -66.79 -43.97 30.06
CA LEU A 1117 -66.54 -42.79 29.22
C LEU A 1117 -66.67 -43.11 27.72
N ILE A 1118 -66.21 -44.28 27.29
CA ILE A 1118 -66.31 -44.72 25.88
C ILE A 1118 -67.77 -44.93 25.44
N GLN A 1119 -68.65 -45.42 26.32
CA GLN A 1119 -70.07 -45.60 25.99
C GLN A 1119 -70.86 -44.29 25.80
N ARG A 1120 -70.32 -43.13 26.19
CA ARG A 1120 -71.03 -41.83 26.12
C ARG A 1120 -70.77 -41.00 24.88
N VAL A 1121 -69.85 -41.39 23.99
CA VAL A 1121 -69.52 -40.61 22.79
C VAL A 1121 -70.39 -41.04 21.61
N LYS A 1122 -71.44 -40.27 21.30
CA LYS A 1122 -72.43 -40.56 20.23
C LYS A 1122 -72.11 -39.96 18.85
N ASN A 1123 -70.99 -39.28 18.63
CA ASN A 1123 -70.72 -38.66 17.34
C ASN A 1123 -69.23 -38.66 16.96
N VAL A 1124 -68.78 -39.76 16.36
CA VAL A 1124 -67.41 -39.93 15.81
C VAL A 1124 -67.27 -39.33 14.41
N LYS A 1125 -68.38 -39.03 13.71
CA LYS A 1125 -68.34 -38.58 12.30
C LYS A 1125 -67.84 -37.14 12.08
N SER A 1126 -68.10 -36.20 12.99
CA SER A 1126 -67.67 -34.80 12.78
C SER A 1126 -66.18 -34.55 13.04
N ILE A 1127 -65.48 -35.50 13.69
CA ILE A 1127 -64.04 -35.41 13.96
C ILE A 1127 -63.26 -36.06 12.82
N ALA A 1128 -63.79 -37.14 12.23
CA ALA A 1128 -63.18 -37.82 11.09
C ALA A 1128 -63.12 -36.94 9.83
N ASP A 1129 -64.15 -36.14 9.56
CA ASP A 1129 -64.17 -35.26 8.37
C ASP A 1129 -63.19 -34.08 8.48
N LYS A 1130 -62.74 -33.71 9.69
CA LYS A 1130 -61.70 -32.69 9.89
C LYS A 1130 -60.27 -33.21 9.67
N ILE A 1131 -60.06 -34.53 9.70
CA ILE A 1131 -58.73 -35.13 9.57
C ILE A 1131 -58.42 -35.52 8.11
N ILE A 1132 -59.45 -35.63 7.25
CA ILE A 1132 -59.30 -36.10 5.86
C ILE A 1132 -58.94 -34.97 4.87
N ASN A 1133 -59.05 -33.70 5.25
CA ASN A 1133 -58.90 -32.57 4.31
C ASN A 1133 -57.62 -31.74 4.38
N GLU A 1134 -56.64 -32.08 5.23
CA GLU A 1134 -55.31 -31.46 5.18
C GLU A 1134 -54.23 -32.55 5.06
N GLU A 1135 -53.49 -32.49 3.95
CA GLU A 1135 -52.42 -33.39 3.54
C GLU A 1135 -51.33 -33.52 4.60
N LEU A 1136 -51.17 -34.71 5.20
CA LEU A 1136 -49.95 -35.14 5.88
C LEU A 1136 -49.99 -36.66 6.12
N TYR A 1137 -49.80 -37.44 5.04
CA TYR A 1137 -49.68 -38.91 5.14
C TYR A 1137 -48.62 -39.51 4.19
N SER A 1138 -47.51 -38.80 3.97
CA SER A 1138 -46.42 -39.31 3.12
C SER A 1138 -45.00 -39.24 3.69
N GLU A 1139 -44.77 -38.97 4.98
CA GLU A 1139 -43.39 -38.90 5.53
C GLU A 1139 -43.11 -39.70 6.82
N ILE A 1140 -43.98 -40.62 7.25
CA ILE A 1140 -43.69 -41.48 8.43
C ILE A 1140 -43.48 -42.96 8.06
N THR A 1141 -43.54 -43.32 6.78
CA THR A 1141 -43.20 -44.67 6.33
C THR A 1141 -42.16 -44.58 5.23
N HIS A 1142 -40.88 -44.52 5.62
CA HIS A 1142 -39.82 -45.42 5.18
C HIS A 1142 -38.44 -44.81 5.42
N THR A 1143 -37.86 -45.10 6.59
CA THR A 1143 -36.41 -45.31 6.68
C THR A 1143 -36.13 -46.64 7.36
N ASN A 1144 -35.33 -47.44 6.64
CA ASN A 1144 -34.45 -48.51 7.10
C ASN A 1144 -34.93 -49.97 7.00
N LEU A 1145 -34.47 -50.63 5.93
CA LEU A 1145 -33.79 -51.93 5.93
C LEU A 1145 -32.62 -51.79 4.92
N SER A 1146 -31.41 -51.45 5.37
CA SER A 1146 -30.26 -52.34 5.68
C SER A 1146 -29.70 -53.09 4.46
N SER A 1147 -28.45 -52.89 4.06
CA SER A 1147 -27.29 -53.68 4.52
C SER A 1147 -25.96 -52.99 4.16
N GLN A 1148 -25.02 -52.79 5.09
CA GLN A 1148 -23.88 -53.70 5.37
C GLN A 1148 -23.04 -54.08 4.14
N ASP A 1149 -21.74 -53.74 4.18
CA ASP A 1149 -20.67 -54.68 3.84
C ASP A 1149 -19.36 -54.35 4.56
N ASN A 1150 -19.04 -55.19 5.56
CA ASN A 1150 -17.75 -55.84 5.66
C ASN A 1150 -17.96 -57.14 6.46
N MET A 1151 -18.18 -58.22 5.70
CA MET A 1151 -18.14 -59.60 6.19
C MET A 1151 -16.74 -60.18 6.00
N SER A 1152 -16.22 -60.86 7.02
CA SER A 1152 -15.32 -61.99 6.80
C SER A 1152 -15.48 -63.04 7.92
N TYR A 1153 -16.42 -63.95 7.71
CA TYR A 1153 -16.19 -65.37 7.98
C TYR A 1153 -16.57 -66.11 6.71
N THR A 1154 -15.59 -66.70 6.01
CA THR A 1154 -15.82 -67.96 5.29
C THR A 1154 -14.51 -68.56 4.80
N VAL A 1155 -14.30 -69.81 5.21
CA VAL A 1155 -13.37 -70.75 4.59
C VAL A 1155 -14.22 -71.62 3.66
N HIS A 1156 -14.04 -71.50 2.35
CA HIS A 1156 -13.49 -72.58 1.51
C HIS A 1156 -13.63 -72.30 0.00
N SER A 1157 -12.47 -72.46 -0.65
CA SER A 1157 -12.23 -73.00 -2.00
C SER A 1157 -12.77 -72.31 -3.26
N SER A 1158 -11.79 -72.06 -4.13
CA SER A 1158 -11.78 -72.19 -5.60
C SER A 1158 -12.13 -70.97 -6.47
N GLY A 1159 -11.14 -70.56 -7.27
CA GLY A 1159 -11.32 -70.47 -8.72
C GLY A 1159 -11.76 -69.14 -9.36
N VAL A 1160 -10.78 -68.28 -9.65
CA VAL A 1160 -10.49 -67.80 -11.03
C VAL A 1160 -11.56 -66.96 -11.79
N THR A 1161 -11.27 -65.64 -11.86
CA THR A 1161 -11.33 -64.68 -12.99
C THR A 1161 -12.62 -64.22 -13.69
N ALA A 1162 -12.56 -62.92 -14.04
CA ALA A 1162 -13.11 -62.23 -15.22
C ALA A 1162 -14.60 -61.83 -15.15
N LYS A 1163 -15.11 -60.72 -15.71
CA LYS A 1163 -14.56 -59.53 -16.40
C LYS A 1163 -15.81 -58.62 -16.65
N VAL A 1164 -15.63 -57.30 -16.56
CA VAL A 1164 -16.02 -56.31 -17.61
C VAL A 1164 -17.47 -55.80 -17.74
N LYS A 1165 -17.52 -54.45 -17.73
CA LYS A 1165 -18.26 -53.47 -18.57
C LYS A 1165 -19.61 -52.88 -18.11
N LEU A 1166 -19.59 -51.54 -18.13
CA LEU A 1166 -20.50 -50.56 -18.79
C LEU A 1166 -22.00 -50.77 -18.56
N ILE A 1167 -22.77 -49.75 -18.19
CA ILE A 1167 -22.97 -48.47 -18.89
C ILE A 1167 -23.22 -47.36 -17.86
#